data_AF-A0A9X0TMT3-F1
#
_entry.id   AF-A0A9X0TMT3-F1
#
_cell.length_a   1.000
_cell.length_b   1.000
_cell.length_c   1.000
_cell.angle_alpha   90.00
_cell.angle_beta   90.00
_cell.angle_gamma   90.00
#
_symmetry.space_group_name_H-M   'P 1'
#
loop_
_entity.id
_entity.type
_entity.pdbx_description
1 polymer ?
#
loop_
_entity_poly.entity_id
_entity_poly.type
_entity_poly.pdbx_seq_one_letter_code
_entity_poly.pdbx_strand_id
1 'polypeptide(L)'
;MKKLNIRKKLTNFRNNEGKFAYVNHRRNKEVEKNTIILEAVHGDSLGGHIFYMIDSILKQQPQAKLYVVLKENVEAPQFFTNKYAHKVEYITHLSIRYYELLAVAGILINDTTFYPFFNKRPEQKYFMIWHGTPLKYMGRDMPNMIDVANVQRNYYMADRIYVNNIYTKDILAETAHLNGVYQGEMVVAPSPRNDAFYQPNARESIRNFYQFADKKILVYMPTWRGSVGKVKNSVHLKEMFDYLEENLDDNTIVFAKLHPFEKVDISTNYSKIRPLPNDFETYTFLAGTDGLITDYSSVMYDYANLNKPVILYTYDLDEYEEERGIYEDITTYPFTQVDTMNGLVEKIYTLPHNVDYSNINKRFNSVDQTNGSDIVVAHMLEGRQHEDVSTFNLYNGKETVAIVSGGFWNNGVTTALINTLENVDTEKRNYICFFDKHQTKPEYFERLRNLPKNVHFYPVDGEINGNFKDRLLLKQFMKNERLDLKQFEAQLSRIFNEEFKRIFGDLKIDWFIHYTGFERKYAAMLQFINHKKAIWVHTDMFAEYKAKKNYSRKIIFKAYQKADKVVLVHENLRSNIIKKIKGITHKVVVVNNFLGEQRAKRLSEESIFETLEDVKVEYAFNDNDEVMMQVGRRNASVEEKLAHIGEYYPEAQALYNHNLTLQEKSKDSLNANSEVQIRENFVLEQVRHQIIKTYEALILEQMLKKSFLIFIKINLKLSKHYIKKNLIQV
;
A
#
# COMPACT_ATOMS: atom_id res chain seq x y z
N MET A 1 12.71 33.51 -23.77
CA MET A 1 11.45 33.18 -23.07
C MET A 1 10.86 31.92 -23.71
N LYS A 2 10.78 30.77 -23.02
CA LYS A 2 10.07 29.60 -23.56
C LYS A 2 8.61 29.99 -23.77
N LYS A 3 8.10 29.90 -25.02
CA LYS A 3 6.69 30.17 -25.36
C LYS A 3 5.81 29.48 -24.33
N LEU A 4 5.03 30.28 -23.59
CA LEU A 4 4.08 29.79 -22.62
C LEU A 4 3.08 28.92 -23.41
N ASN A 5 3.09 27.61 -23.23
CA ASN A 5 2.13 26.75 -23.90
C ASN A 5 0.76 26.92 -23.23
N ILE A 6 0.03 27.96 -23.68
CA ILE A 6 -1.27 28.38 -23.15
C ILE A 6 -2.28 27.23 -23.23
N ARG A 7 -2.24 26.44 -24.32
CA ARG A 7 -3.07 25.24 -24.48
C ARG A 7 -2.84 24.24 -23.35
N LYS A 8 -1.57 23.86 -23.07
CA LYS A 8 -1.25 22.93 -21.96
C LYS A 8 -1.71 23.45 -20.59
N LYS A 9 -1.64 24.77 -20.36
CA LYS A 9 -2.14 25.38 -19.10
C LYS A 9 -3.66 25.39 -19.01
N LEU A 10 -4.36 25.67 -20.11
CA LEU A 10 -5.82 25.62 -20.18
C LEU A 10 -6.34 24.18 -19.99
N THR A 11 -5.72 23.20 -20.64
CA THR A 11 -6.04 21.77 -20.41
C THR A 11 -5.81 21.39 -18.95
N ASN A 12 -4.69 21.79 -18.35
CA ASN A 12 -4.45 21.52 -16.93
C ASN A 12 -5.46 22.22 -16.01
N PHE A 13 -5.93 23.43 -16.36
CA PHE A 13 -6.97 24.11 -15.61
C PHE A 13 -8.30 23.37 -15.69
N ARG A 14 -8.74 22.99 -16.91
CA ARG A 14 -9.97 22.21 -17.14
C ARG A 14 -9.93 20.87 -16.40
N ASN A 15 -8.81 20.16 -16.45
CA ASN A 15 -8.62 18.89 -15.72
C ASN A 15 -8.65 19.04 -14.19
N ASN A 16 -8.58 20.26 -13.66
CA ASN A 16 -8.60 20.55 -12.22
C ASN A 16 -9.84 21.33 -11.78
N GLU A 17 -10.78 21.62 -12.69
CA GLU A 17 -11.95 22.44 -12.41
C GLU A 17 -12.78 21.89 -11.25
N GLY A 18 -13.05 20.59 -11.25
CA GLY A 18 -13.73 19.92 -10.14
C GLY A 18 -13.01 20.07 -8.79
N LYS A 19 -11.68 19.94 -8.76
CA LYS A 19 -10.90 20.17 -7.52
C LYS A 19 -11.00 21.61 -7.03
N PHE A 20 -11.11 22.59 -7.94
CA PHE A 20 -11.36 23.97 -7.56
C PHE A 20 -12.78 24.16 -7.02
N ALA A 21 -13.78 23.54 -7.64
CA ALA A 21 -15.17 23.54 -7.17
C ALA A 21 -15.28 22.95 -5.76
N TYR A 22 -14.63 21.80 -5.51
CA TYR A 22 -14.53 21.16 -4.18
C TYR A 22 -13.99 22.13 -3.13
N VAL A 23 -12.82 22.73 -3.38
CA VAL A 23 -12.18 23.66 -2.42
C VAL A 23 -13.05 24.89 -2.17
N ASN A 24 -13.68 25.43 -3.20
CA ASN A 24 -14.54 26.61 -3.08
C ASN A 24 -15.83 26.29 -2.30
N HIS A 25 -16.49 25.16 -2.59
CA HIS A 25 -17.70 24.73 -1.87
C HIS A 25 -17.38 24.43 -0.41
N ARG A 26 -16.32 23.67 -0.15
CA ARG A 26 -15.89 23.31 1.21
C ARG A 26 -15.66 24.53 2.10
N ARG A 27 -15.23 25.66 1.53
CA ARG A 27 -14.92 26.90 2.27
C ARG A 27 -16.09 27.88 2.37
N ASN A 28 -17.01 27.86 1.41
CA ASN A 28 -18.05 28.88 1.27
C ASN A 28 -19.48 28.37 1.48
N LYS A 29 -19.66 27.05 1.65
CA LYS A 29 -20.97 26.41 1.84
C LYS A 29 -21.00 25.64 3.15
N GLU A 30 -22.17 25.59 3.77
CA GLU A 30 -22.43 24.78 4.95
C GLU A 30 -22.59 23.31 4.58
N VAL A 31 -22.42 22.43 5.57
CA VAL A 31 -22.68 20.99 5.40
C VAL A 31 -24.19 20.74 5.46
N GLU A 32 -24.71 20.07 4.44
CA GLU A 32 -26.09 19.64 4.30
C GLU A 32 -26.31 18.31 5.05
N LYS A 33 -26.73 18.40 6.32
CA LYS A 33 -26.84 17.23 7.22
C LYS A 33 -27.71 16.09 6.70
N ASN A 34 -28.76 16.39 5.92
CA ASN A 34 -29.71 15.40 5.39
C ASN A 34 -29.34 14.91 3.97
N THR A 35 -28.12 15.20 3.50
CA THR A 35 -27.64 14.77 2.19
C THR A 35 -26.69 13.57 2.36
N ILE A 36 -27.04 12.44 1.74
CA ILE A 36 -26.33 11.16 1.81
C ILE A 36 -25.73 10.86 0.42
N ILE A 37 -24.44 10.56 0.37
CA ILE A 37 -23.76 10.08 -0.84
C ILE A 37 -23.35 8.62 -0.65
N LEU A 38 -23.70 7.79 -1.63
CA LEU A 38 -23.26 6.40 -1.76
C LEU A 38 -22.32 6.26 -2.95
N GLU A 39 -21.17 5.63 -2.74
CA GLU A 39 -20.20 5.34 -3.80
C GLU A 39 -19.66 3.92 -3.64
N ALA A 40 -19.89 3.08 -4.64
CA ALA A 40 -19.30 1.75 -4.73
C ALA A 40 -18.19 1.71 -5.79
N VAL A 41 -17.02 1.19 -5.44
CA VAL A 41 -15.89 0.94 -6.36
C VAL A 41 -15.57 2.14 -7.25
N HIS A 42 -15.46 3.35 -6.67
CA HIS A 42 -15.25 4.60 -7.43
C HIS A 42 -16.30 4.86 -8.54
N GLY A 43 -17.55 4.49 -8.26
CA GLY A 43 -18.67 4.56 -9.20
C GLY A 43 -18.66 3.50 -10.30
N ASP A 44 -17.77 2.51 -10.24
CA ASP A 44 -17.67 1.44 -11.26
C ASP A 44 -18.76 0.38 -11.11
N SER A 45 -19.56 0.44 -10.03
CA SER A 45 -20.60 -0.54 -9.76
C SER A 45 -21.79 0.08 -9.03
N LEU A 46 -22.98 -0.44 -9.33
CA LEU A 46 -24.19 -0.29 -8.51
C LEU A 46 -24.64 -1.67 -8.02
N GLY A 47 -23.80 -2.29 -7.19
CA GLY A 47 -24.01 -3.65 -6.68
C GLY A 47 -23.49 -3.82 -5.26
N GLY A 48 -23.53 -5.05 -4.75
CA GLY A 48 -23.02 -5.35 -3.41
C GLY A 48 -23.72 -4.53 -2.31
N HIS A 49 -23.01 -4.20 -1.23
CA HIS A 49 -23.63 -3.60 -0.03
C HIS A 49 -24.40 -2.30 -0.34
N ILE A 50 -23.83 -1.43 -1.19
CA ILE A 50 -24.46 -0.15 -1.53
C ILE A 50 -25.83 -0.35 -2.17
N PHE A 51 -26.00 -1.36 -3.03
CA PHE A 51 -27.29 -1.66 -3.66
C PHE A 51 -28.36 -1.99 -2.61
N TYR A 52 -28.05 -2.90 -1.68
CA TYR A 52 -29.01 -3.39 -0.70
C TYR A 52 -29.33 -2.34 0.38
N MET A 53 -28.36 -1.48 0.72
CA MET A 53 -28.56 -0.39 1.68
C MET A 53 -29.53 0.69 1.18
N ILE A 54 -29.73 0.87 -0.12
CA ILE A 54 -30.58 1.96 -0.66
C ILE A 54 -32.02 1.87 -0.16
N ASP A 55 -32.60 0.67 -0.16
CA ASP A 55 -33.98 0.47 0.31
C ASP A 55 -34.10 0.77 1.81
N SER A 56 -33.16 0.23 2.61
CA SER A 56 -33.05 0.47 4.05
C SER A 56 -32.86 1.95 4.38
N ILE A 57 -32.02 2.68 3.64
CA ILE A 57 -31.79 4.12 3.84
C ILE A 57 -33.07 4.90 3.54
N LEU A 58 -33.74 4.63 2.42
CA LEU A 58 -34.97 5.34 2.05
C LEU A 58 -36.11 5.07 3.03
N LYS A 59 -36.16 3.87 3.61
CA LYS A 59 -37.13 3.49 4.64
C LYS A 59 -36.87 4.23 5.96
N GLN A 60 -35.62 4.29 6.40
CA GLN A 60 -35.24 4.84 7.71
C GLN A 60 -35.03 6.36 7.68
N GLN A 61 -34.65 6.92 6.53
CA GLN A 61 -34.39 8.34 6.33
C GLN A 61 -35.21 8.89 5.13
N PRO A 62 -36.55 8.88 5.20
CA PRO A 62 -37.41 9.23 4.07
C PRO A 62 -37.31 10.69 3.60
N GLN A 63 -36.73 11.56 4.42
CA GLN A 63 -36.52 12.99 4.11
C GLN A 63 -35.08 13.29 3.63
N ALA A 64 -34.20 12.28 3.58
CA ALA A 64 -32.83 12.47 3.14
C ALA A 64 -32.75 12.60 1.61
N LYS A 65 -31.85 13.45 1.14
CA LYS A 65 -31.48 13.50 -0.28
C LYS A 65 -30.42 12.44 -0.53
N LEU A 66 -30.76 11.43 -1.30
CA LEU A 66 -29.88 10.29 -1.57
C LEU A 66 -29.23 10.40 -2.95
N TYR A 67 -27.90 10.42 -2.97
CA TYR A 67 -27.07 10.49 -4.17
C TYR A 67 -26.31 9.18 -4.35
N VAL A 68 -26.33 8.64 -5.57
CA VAL A 68 -25.55 7.46 -5.95
C VAL A 68 -24.53 7.84 -7.02
N VAL A 69 -23.27 7.57 -6.75
CA VAL A 69 -22.15 7.90 -7.64
C VAL A 69 -21.92 6.77 -8.63
N LEU A 70 -21.92 7.08 -9.94
CA LEU A 70 -21.63 6.13 -11.02
C LEU A 70 -20.65 6.73 -12.03
N LYS A 71 -19.83 5.93 -12.69
CA LYS A 71 -19.05 6.39 -13.85
C LYS A 71 -19.96 6.58 -15.07
N GLU A 72 -19.50 7.37 -16.04
CA GLU A 72 -20.26 7.72 -17.24
C GLU A 72 -20.69 6.51 -18.07
N ASN A 73 -19.90 5.45 -18.06
CA ASN A 73 -20.14 4.20 -18.77
C ASN A 73 -20.84 3.12 -17.92
N VAL A 74 -21.29 3.46 -16.71
CA VAL A 74 -21.98 2.55 -15.80
C VAL A 74 -23.42 3.00 -15.68
N GLU A 75 -24.32 2.21 -16.23
CA GLU A 75 -25.76 2.47 -16.14
C GLU A 75 -26.37 1.67 -14.99
N ALA A 76 -27.22 2.34 -14.21
CA ALA A 76 -28.08 1.65 -13.27
C ALA A 76 -29.11 0.82 -14.05
N PRO A 77 -29.35 -0.46 -13.69
CA PRO A 77 -30.34 -1.29 -14.39
C PRO A 77 -31.72 -0.61 -14.45
N GLN A 78 -32.44 -0.77 -15.56
CA GLN A 78 -33.73 -0.08 -15.76
C GLN A 78 -34.76 -0.41 -14.68
N PHE A 79 -34.79 -1.66 -14.20
CA PHE A 79 -35.67 -2.05 -13.10
C PHE A 79 -35.37 -1.24 -11.82
N PHE A 80 -34.09 -0.94 -11.59
CA PHE A 80 -33.60 -0.22 -10.42
C PHE A 80 -33.92 1.27 -10.52
N THR A 81 -33.63 1.89 -11.66
CA THR A 81 -33.94 3.32 -11.88
C THR A 81 -35.43 3.58 -11.80
N ASN A 82 -36.27 2.67 -12.32
CA ASN A 82 -37.72 2.75 -12.20
C ASN A 82 -38.19 2.62 -10.74
N LYS A 83 -37.65 1.67 -9.97
CA LYS A 83 -38.02 1.45 -8.55
C LYS A 83 -37.76 2.68 -7.68
N TYR A 84 -36.66 3.39 -7.93
CA TYR A 84 -36.22 4.52 -7.11
C TYR A 84 -36.35 5.88 -7.80
N ALA A 85 -37.17 5.96 -8.84
CA ALA A 85 -37.46 7.20 -9.54
C ALA A 85 -37.90 8.29 -8.56
N HIS A 86 -37.32 9.49 -8.69
CA HIS A 86 -37.56 10.66 -7.83
C HIS A 86 -37.11 10.52 -6.36
N LYS A 87 -36.56 9.37 -5.94
CA LYS A 87 -36.01 9.14 -4.59
C LYS A 87 -34.49 9.14 -4.55
N VAL A 88 -33.83 8.79 -5.66
CA VAL A 88 -32.38 8.72 -5.80
C VAL A 88 -31.91 9.57 -6.97
N GLU A 89 -30.87 10.39 -6.75
CA GLU A 89 -30.20 11.16 -7.81
C GLU A 89 -28.85 10.51 -8.16
N TYR A 90 -28.65 10.16 -9.43
CA TYR A 90 -27.39 9.57 -9.90
C TYR A 90 -26.44 10.68 -10.33
N ILE A 91 -25.19 10.61 -9.87
CA ILE A 91 -24.16 11.60 -10.20
C ILE A 91 -22.95 10.95 -10.84
N THR A 92 -22.43 11.58 -11.90
CA THR A 92 -21.25 11.08 -12.58
C THR A 92 -20.00 11.27 -11.72
N HIS A 93 -19.26 10.20 -11.47
CA HIS A 93 -17.99 10.20 -10.74
C HIS A 93 -17.01 11.20 -11.34
N LEU A 94 -16.35 12.01 -10.50
CA LEU A 94 -15.45 13.10 -10.89
C LEU A 94 -16.06 14.22 -11.76
N SER A 95 -17.38 14.29 -11.91
CA SER A 95 -18.05 15.48 -12.43
C SER A 95 -17.91 16.66 -11.46
N ILE A 96 -18.12 17.90 -11.92
CA ILE A 96 -18.11 19.07 -11.04
C ILE A 96 -19.13 18.88 -9.89
N ARG A 97 -20.32 18.37 -10.19
CA ARG A 97 -21.37 18.09 -9.21
C ARG A 97 -20.91 17.10 -8.12
N TYR A 98 -20.17 16.07 -8.49
CA TYR A 98 -19.56 15.13 -7.55
C TYR A 98 -18.61 15.83 -6.56
N TYR A 99 -17.73 16.68 -7.06
CA TYR A 99 -16.83 17.48 -6.21
C TYR A 99 -17.58 18.45 -5.30
N GLU A 100 -18.64 19.09 -5.78
CA GLU A 100 -19.46 20.00 -4.97
C GLU A 100 -20.17 19.25 -3.84
N LEU A 101 -20.76 18.09 -4.15
CA LEU A 101 -21.50 17.27 -3.19
C LEU A 101 -20.58 16.68 -2.12
N LEU A 102 -19.41 16.14 -2.48
CA LEU A 102 -18.44 15.64 -1.48
C LEU A 102 -17.99 16.72 -0.49
N ALA A 103 -18.03 18.00 -0.89
CA ALA A 103 -17.62 19.11 -0.04
C ALA A 103 -18.70 19.52 0.99
N VAL A 104 -19.96 19.16 0.76
CA VAL A 104 -21.11 19.65 1.54
C VAL A 104 -22.04 18.56 2.06
N ALA A 105 -22.03 17.33 1.55
CA ALA A 105 -22.91 16.27 2.04
C ALA A 105 -22.62 15.91 3.50
N GLY A 106 -23.67 15.75 4.30
CA GLY A 106 -23.58 15.43 5.72
C GLY A 106 -23.15 13.99 5.99
N ILE A 107 -23.56 13.04 5.15
CA ILE A 107 -23.25 11.62 5.31
C ILE A 107 -22.64 11.09 4.01
N LEU A 108 -21.52 10.39 4.15
CA LEU A 108 -20.74 9.80 3.08
C LEU A 108 -20.58 8.31 3.37
N ILE A 109 -21.01 7.44 2.46
CA ILE A 109 -20.88 5.99 2.58
C ILE A 109 -20.13 5.47 1.36
N ASN A 110 -19.04 4.76 1.60
CA ASN A 110 -18.16 4.24 0.54
C ASN A 110 -17.73 2.81 0.88
N ASP A 111 -17.60 1.94 -0.12
CA ASP A 111 -17.15 0.55 0.09
C ASP A 111 -15.66 0.32 -0.19
N THR A 112 -14.99 1.32 -0.75
CA THR A 112 -13.60 1.31 -1.20
C THR A 112 -12.87 2.52 -0.62
N THR A 113 -12.73 3.63 -1.35
CA THR A 113 -12.09 4.86 -0.86
C THR A 113 -12.58 6.09 -1.63
N PHE A 114 -12.53 7.28 -1.04
CA PHE A 114 -12.51 8.51 -1.84
C PHE A 114 -11.10 8.82 -2.34
N TYR A 115 -11.01 9.53 -3.47
CA TYR A 115 -9.74 9.91 -4.10
C TYR A 115 -8.87 10.82 -3.20
N PRO A 116 -7.54 10.91 -3.45
CA PRO A 116 -6.60 11.61 -2.55
C PRO A 116 -6.91 13.09 -2.26
N PHE A 117 -7.75 13.76 -3.07
CA PHE A 117 -8.15 15.14 -2.81
C PHE A 117 -9.21 15.26 -1.70
N PHE A 118 -10.02 14.24 -1.43
CA PHE A 118 -11.15 14.33 -0.50
C PHE A 118 -10.66 14.64 0.92
N ASN A 119 -11.17 15.66 1.59
CA ASN A 119 -10.76 16.06 2.93
C ASN A 119 -11.98 16.27 3.81
N LYS A 120 -12.30 15.26 4.65
CA LYS A 120 -13.48 15.26 5.52
C LYS A 120 -13.55 16.52 6.37
N ARG A 121 -14.74 17.09 6.51
CA ARG A 121 -15.00 18.18 7.47
C ARG A 121 -15.53 17.60 8.79
N PRO A 122 -15.27 18.25 9.94
CA PRO A 122 -15.77 17.78 11.24
C PRO A 122 -17.28 17.56 11.31
N GLU A 123 -18.06 18.30 10.51
CA GLU A 123 -19.53 18.21 10.47
C GLU A 123 -20.04 17.06 9.58
N GLN A 124 -19.16 16.40 8.81
CA GLN A 124 -19.50 15.26 7.96
C GLN A 124 -19.30 13.95 8.71
N LYS A 125 -20.16 12.97 8.42
CA LYS A 125 -20.01 11.57 8.83
C LYS A 125 -19.55 10.73 7.66
N TYR A 126 -18.43 10.05 7.83
CA TYR A 126 -17.89 9.16 6.82
C TYR A 126 -17.89 7.72 7.31
N PHE A 127 -18.65 6.87 6.62
CA PHE A 127 -18.73 5.45 6.88
C PHE A 127 -18.10 4.67 5.74
N MET A 128 -17.23 3.73 6.10
CA MET A 128 -16.68 2.77 5.17
C MET A 128 -17.33 1.42 5.42
N ILE A 129 -17.85 0.77 4.36
CA ILE A 129 -18.39 -0.58 4.45
C ILE A 129 -17.53 -1.52 3.61
N TRP A 130 -16.64 -2.27 4.28
CA TRP A 130 -15.70 -3.14 3.60
C TRP A 130 -16.43 -4.21 2.79
N HIS A 131 -15.83 -4.62 1.66
CA HIS A 131 -16.52 -5.33 0.59
C HIS A 131 -16.16 -6.82 0.46
N GLY A 132 -15.62 -7.44 1.52
CA GLY A 132 -15.44 -8.90 1.56
C GLY A 132 -14.38 -9.39 2.53
N THR A 133 -14.49 -10.65 2.93
CA THR A 133 -13.52 -11.31 3.80
C THR A 133 -12.20 -11.57 3.06
N PRO A 134 -11.05 -11.10 3.59
CA PRO A 134 -9.78 -11.17 2.88
C PRO A 134 -9.20 -12.59 2.90
N LEU A 135 -9.03 -13.18 1.73
CA LEU A 135 -8.14 -14.33 1.54
C LEU A 135 -6.72 -13.87 1.23
N LYS A 136 -6.59 -12.83 0.42
CA LYS A 136 -5.32 -12.32 -0.12
C LYS A 136 -4.67 -11.35 0.85
N TYR A 137 -3.35 -11.22 0.79
CA TYR A 137 -2.63 -10.23 1.57
C TYR A 137 -3.12 -8.80 1.31
N MET A 138 -3.25 -8.05 2.41
CA MET A 138 -3.76 -6.68 2.42
C MET A 138 -2.75 -5.76 3.11
N GLY A 139 -2.87 -4.46 2.81
CA GLY A 139 -2.09 -3.42 3.48
C GLY A 139 -0.58 -3.67 3.44
N ARG A 140 0.05 -3.71 4.62
CA ARG A 140 1.49 -3.93 4.76
C ARG A 140 1.99 -5.28 4.26
N ASP A 141 1.12 -6.28 4.20
CA ASP A 141 1.49 -7.64 3.82
C ASP A 141 1.51 -7.80 2.29
N MET A 142 0.92 -6.86 1.55
CA MET A 142 0.96 -6.88 0.08
C MET A 142 2.41 -6.86 -0.43
N PRO A 143 2.71 -7.55 -1.55
CA PRO A 143 3.99 -7.43 -2.22
C PRO A 143 4.37 -5.97 -2.51
N ASN A 144 3.39 -5.17 -2.94
CA ASN A 144 3.51 -3.72 -3.08
C ASN A 144 2.79 -2.96 -1.96
N MET A 145 3.33 -3.01 -0.75
CA MET A 145 2.71 -2.45 0.46
C MET A 145 2.38 -0.95 0.39
N ILE A 146 3.08 -0.16 -0.44
CA ILE A 146 2.83 1.29 -0.55
C ILE A 146 1.50 1.63 -1.23
N ASP A 147 0.86 0.67 -1.92
CA ASP A 147 -0.45 0.86 -2.54
C ASP A 147 -1.58 1.05 -1.50
N VAL A 148 -1.32 0.70 -0.23
CA VAL A 148 -2.25 0.97 0.89
C VAL A 148 -2.47 2.47 1.14
N ALA A 149 -1.62 3.35 0.60
CA ALA A 149 -1.57 4.78 0.93
C ALA A 149 -2.94 5.48 0.99
N ASN A 150 -3.76 5.34 -0.07
CA ASN A 150 -5.06 6.01 -0.09
C ASN A 150 -6.12 5.27 0.75
N VAL A 151 -5.99 3.95 0.92
CA VAL A 151 -6.88 3.14 1.76
C VAL A 151 -6.70 3.52 3.23
N GLN A 152 -5.47 3.47 3.72
CA GLN A 152 -5.09 3.87 5.08
C GLN A 152 -5.51 5.31 5.38
N ARG A 153 -5.31 6.22 4.41
CA ARG A 153 -5.75 7.61 4.50
C ARG A 153 -7.26 7.74 4.72
N ASN A 154 -8.08 6.97 3.98
CA ASN A 154 -9.53 6.99 4.13
C ASN A 154 -9.97 6.40 5.47
N TYR A 155 -9.34 5.30 5.92
CA TYR A 155 -9.59 4.76 7.25
C TYR A 155 -9.36 5.81 8.34
N TYR A 156 -8.26 6.56 8.30
CA TYR A 156 -7.99 7.63 9.27
C TYR A 156 -9.00 8.79 9.27
N MET A 157 -9.88 8.90 8.25
CA MET A 157 -10.98 9.87 8.21
C MET A 157 -12.35 9.25 8.50
N ALA A 158 -12.48 7.93 8.47
CA ALA A 158 -13.76 7.26 8.65
C ALA A 158 -14.20 7.35 10.12
N ASP A 159 -15.43 7.78 10.36
CA ASP A 159 -16.07 7.72 11.68
C ASP A 159 -16.28 6.25 12.09
N ARG A 160 -16.66 5.40 11.13
CA ARG A 160 -16.77 3.95 11.34
C ARG A 160 -16.37 3.15 10.11
N ILE A 161 -15.77 1.99 10.34
CA ILE A 161 -15.44 0.99 9.32
C ILE A 161 -16.21 -0.29 9.64
N TYR A 162 -17.14 -0.66 8.76
CA TYR A 162 -17.95 -1.87 8.88
C TYR A 162 -17.28 -3.05 8.17
N VAL A 163 -17.25 -4.18 8.84
CA VAL A 163 -16.78 -5.48 8.33
C VAL A 163 -17.76 -6.58 8.76
N ASN A 164 -17.74 -7.73 8.10
CA ASN A 164 -18.68 -8.82 8.34
C ASN A 164 -18.23 -9.85 9.40
N ASN A 165 -16.97 -9.82 9.84
CA ASN A 165 -16.46 -10.73 10.87
C ASN A 165 -15.22 -10.20 11.58
N ILE A 166 -14.91 -10.81 12.73
CA ILE A 166 -13.75 -10.47 13.58
C ILE A 166 -12.42 -10.70 12.85
N TYR A 167 -12.32 -11.75 12.04
CA TYR A 167 -11.12 -12.04 11.26
C TYR A 167 -10.77 -10.89 10.30
N THR A 168 -11.75 -10.39 9.56
CA THR A 168 -11.60 -9.23 8.66
C THR A 168 -11.24 -7.97 9.46
N LYS A 169 -11.88 -7.76 10.61
CA LYS A 169 -11.57 -6.65 11.52
C LYS A 169 -10.09 -6.66 11.90
N ASP A 170 -9.58 -7.80 12.38
CA ASP A 170 -8.21 -7.95 12.87
C ASP A 170 -7.19 -7.73 11.75
N ILE A 171 -7.41 -8.33 10.57
CA ILE A 171 -6.53 -8.14 9.41
C ILE A 171 -6.48 -6.67 8.99
N LEU A 172 -7.62 -6.01 8.80
CA LEU A 172 -7.61 -4.60 8.37
C LEU A 172 -6.99 -3.68 9.43
N ALA A 173 -7.27 -3.94 10.71
CA ALA A 173 -6.75 -3.15 11.82
C ALA A 173 -5.21 -3.22 11.91
N GLU A 174 -4.65 -4.41 11.72
CA GLU A 174 -3.20 -4.63 11.76
C GLU A 174 -2.52 -4.13 10.49
N THR A 175 -3.00 -4.57 9.33
CA THR A 175 -2.29 -4.39 8.05
C THR A 175 -2.38 -2.98 7.49
N ALA A 176 -3.43 -2.23 7.84
CA ALA A 176 -3.55 -0.81 7.53
C ALA A 176 -3.05 0.10 8.67
N HIS A 177 -2.39 -0.47 9.69
CA HIS A 177 -1.80 0.26 10.82
C HIS A 177 -2.80 1.13 11.60
N LEU A 178 -3.98 0.58 11.90
CA LEU A 178 -5.03 1.28 12.65
C LEU A 178 -4.89 1.08 14.17
N ASN A 179 -4.34 -0.06 14.59
CA ASN A 179 -4.16 -0.42 16.00
C ASN A 179 -3.45 0.69 16.78
N GLY A 180 -4.02 1.10 17.92
CA GLY A 180 -3.45 2.12 18.80
C GLY A 180 -3.68 3.56 18.36
N VAL A 181 -3.97 3.85 17.09
CA VAL A 181 -4.00 5.22 16.54
C VAL A 181 -5.34 5.65 15.92
N TYR A 182 -6.13 4.71 15.37
CA TYR A 182 -7.40 5.02 14.70
C TYR A 182 -8.46 5.53 15.69
N GLN A 183 -9.04 6.70 15.38
CA GLN A 183 -9.96 7.43 16.27
C GLN A 183 -11.45 7.09 16.06
N GLY A 184 -11.80 6.44 14.94
CA GLY A 184 -13.16 5.96 14.70
C GLY A 184 -13.37 4.56 15.26
N GLU A 185 -14.51 3.97 14.92
CA GLU A 185 -14.90 2.65 15.42
C GLU A 185 -14.83 1.60 14.31
N MET A 186 -14.18 0.46 14.59
CA MET A 186 -14.35 -0.73 13.77
C MET A 186 -15.64 -1.43 14.20
N VAL A 187 -16.50 -1.79 13.25
CA VAL A 187 -17.80 -2.40 13.54
C VAL A 187 -17.90 -3.73 12.82
N VAL A 188 -18.15 -4.80 13.56
CA VAL A 188 -18.54 -6.11 13.02
C VAL A 188 -20.06 -6.16 12.99
N ALA A 189 -20.64 -6.34 11.81
CA ALA A 189 -22.07 -6.31 11.58
C ALA A 189 -22.47 -7.22 10.39
N PRO A 190 -23.77 -7.57 10.24
CA PRO A 190 -24.23 -8.31 9.07
C PRO A 190 -23.80 -7.67 7.75
N SER A 191 -23.59 -8.46 6.72
CA SER A 191 -23.28 -8.00 5.36
C SER A 191 -24.57 -7.62 4.61
N PRO A 192 -24.82 -6.34 4.25
CA PRO A 192 -26.07 -5.95 3.59
C PRO A 192 -26.35 -6.69 2.27
N ARG A 193 -25.31 -7.15 1.56
CA ARG A 193 -25.49 -7.90 0.31
C ARG A 193 -25.91 -9.34 0.51
N ASN A 194 -25.60 -9.91 1.68
CA ASN A 194 -25.95 -11.28 2.01
C ASN A 194 -27.44 -11.40 2.40
N ASP A 195 -28.14 -10.28 2.65
CA ASP A 195 -29.61 -10.24 2.78
C ASP A 195 -30.33 -10.94 1.62
N ALA A 196 -29.72 -10.93 0.43
CA ALA A 196 -30.23 -11.60 -0.77
C ALA A 196 -30.42 -13.12 -0.57
N PHE A 197 -29.59 -13.74 0.27
CA PHE A 197 -29.60 -15.18 0.52
C PHE A 197 -30.66 -15.62 1.52
N TYR A 198 -31.22 -14.67 2.27
CA TYR A 198 -32.25 -14.91 3.28
C TYR A 198 -33.66 -14.53 2.81
N GLN A 199 -33.81 -14.08 1.56
CA GLN A 199 -35.11 -13.71 1.01
C GLN A 199 -35.97 -14.95 0.71
N PRO A 200 -37.20 -15.03 1.24
CA PRO A 200 -38.13 -16.10 0.91
C PRO A 200 -38.36 -16.18 -0.61
N ASN A 201 -38.41 -17.39 -1.16
CA ASN A 201 -38.71 -17.67 -2.56
C ASN A 201 -37.77 -17.00 -3.59
N ALA A 202 -36.62 -16.45 -3.18
CA ALA A 202 -35.67 -15.82 -4.11
C ALA A 202 -35.25 -16.80 -5.21
N ARG A 203 -34.94 -18.03 -4.82
CA ARG A 203 -34.57 -19.11 -5.76
C ARG A 203 -35.67 -19.39 -6.77
N GLU A 204 -36.90 -19.59 -6.31
CA GLU A 204 -38.04 -19.89 -7.16
C GLU A 204 -38.33 -18.73 -8.12
N SER A 205 -38.25 -17.50 -7.62
CA SER A 205 -38.49 -16.28 -8.40
C SER A 205 -37.53 -16.18 -9.60
N ILE A 206 -36.24 -16.41 -9.37
CA ILE A 206 -35.22 -16.36 -10.43
C ILE A 206 -35.40 -17.52 -11.40
N ARG A 207 -35.62 -18.74 -10.89
CA ARG A 207 -35.80 -19.92 -11.75
C ARG A 207 -37.06 -19.82 -12.60
N ASN A 208 -38.15 -19.27 -12.07
CA ASN A 208 -39.38 -19.04 -12.83
C ASN A 208 -39.19 -17.96 -13.90
N PHE A 209 -38.51 -16.86 -13.57
CA PHE A 209 -38.25 -15.77 -14.51
C PHE A 209 -37.50 -16.23 -15.76
N TYR A 210 -36.45 -17.05 -15.59
CA TYR A 210 -35.66 -17.58 -16.71
C TYR A 210 -36.08 -18.97 -17.20
N GLN A 211 -37.16 -19.55 -16.64
CA GLN A 211 -37.64 -20.89 -16.97
C GLN A 211 -36.57 -21.99 -16.78
N PHE A 212 -35.87 -21.94 -15.65
CA PHE A 212 -34.79 -22.87 -15.29
C PHE A 212 -35.27 -24.12 -14.53
N ALA A 213 -36.57 -24.41 -14.45
CA ALA A 213 -37.11 -25.46 -13.58
C ALA A 213 -36.30 -26.78 -13.63
N ASP A 214 -36.05 -27.30 -14.84
CA ASP A 214 -35.37 -28.58 -15.08
C ASP A 214 -33.85 -28.46 -15.33
N LYS A 215 -33.26 -27.26 -15.15
CA LYS A 215 -31.85 -27.00 -15.48
C LYS A 215 -30.95 -26.99 -14.25
N LYS A 216 -29.72 -27.46 -14.40
CA LYS A 216 -28.64 -27.26 -13.43
C LYS A 216 -27.94 -25.94 -13.74
N ILE A 217 -28.03 -24.98 -12.83
CA ILE A 217 -27.53 -23.62 -13.02
C ILE A 217 -26.32 -23.38 -12.12
N LEU A 218 -25.14 -23.23 -12.70
CA LEU A 218 -23.94 -22.81 -11.98
C LEU A 218 -23.57 -21.37 -12.34
N VAL A 219 -22.72 -20.77 -11.51
CA VAL A 219 -22.13 -19.48 -11.77
C VAL A 219 -20.61 -19.55 -11.59
N TYR A 220 -19.86 -19.05 -12.56
CA TYR A 220 -18.42 -18.93 -12.53
C TYR A 220 -17.99 -17.49 -12.26
N MET A 221 -17.28 -17.27 -11.15
CA MET A 221 -16.82 -15.95 -10.71
C MET A 221 -15.32 -15.99 -10.37
N PRO A 222 -14.43 -16.03 -11.37
CA PRO A 222 -12.99 -16.06 -11.14
C PRO A 222 -12.46 -14.70 -10.69
N THR A 223 -11.32 -14.71 -9.99
CA THR A 223 -10.58 -13.49 -9.72
C THR A 223 -9.78 -13.06 -10.94
N TRP A 224 -9.64 -11.76 -11.14
CA TRP A 224 -8.86 -11.24 -12.25
C TRP A 224 -7.36 -11.47 -12.03
N ARG A 225 -6.69 -11.99 -13.06
CA ARG A 225 -5.24 -12.23 -13.08
C ARG A 225 -4.57 -11.12 -13.89
N GLY A 226 -3.58 -10.44 -13.30
CA GLY A 226 -2.62 -9.61 -14.04
C GLY A 226 -2.65 -8.09 -13.84
N SER A 227 -2.07 -7.41 -14.83
CA SER A 227 -1.95 -5.96 -15.04
C SER A 227 -2.57 -5.62 -16.40
N VAL A 228 -3.14 -4.42 -16.56
CA VAL A 228 -3.92 -4.02 -17.76
C VAL A 228 -3.13 -4.33 -19.04
N GLY A 229 -3.63 -5.27 -19.86
CA GLY A 229 -3.07 -5.62 -21.17
C GLY A 229 -2.36 -6.99 -21.30
N LYS A 230 -2.34 -7.85 -20.28
CA LYS A 230 -1.78 -9.22 -20.41
C LYS A 230 -2.76 -10.17 -21.12
N VAL A 231 -2.30 -10.82 -22.19
CA VAL A 231 -3.07 -11.72 -23.07
C VAL A 231 -3.25 -13.14 -22.49
N LYS A 232 -2.38 -13.59 -21.58
CA LYS A 232 -2.35 -15.00 -21.10
C LYS A 232 -3.66 -15.49 -20.46
N ASN A 233 -4.35 -14.67 -19.66
CA ASN A 233 -5.52 -15.13 -18.90
C ASN A 233 -6.77 -15.30 -19.75
N SER A 234 -6.90 -14.47 -20.77
CA SER A 234 -8.01 -14.56 -21.72
C SER A 234 -7.87 -15.80 -22.63
N VAL A 235 -6.66 -16.37 -22.79
CA VAL A 235 -6.45 -17.67 -23.45
C VAL A 235 -6.97 -18.82 -22.59
N HIS A 236 -6.55 -18.92 -21.32
CA HIS A 236 -7.03 -19.97 -20.42
C HIS A 236 -8.56 -19.94 -20.24
N LEU A 237 -9.15 -18.75 -20.06
CA LEU A 237 -10.60 -18.61 -19.95
C LEU A 237 -11.32 -19.11 -21.20
N LYS A 238 -10.78 -18.80 -22.40
CA LYS A 238 -11.35 -19.29 -23.65
C LYS A 238 -11.25 -20.81 -23.76
N GLU A 239 -10.08 -21.38 -23.50
CA GLU A 239 -9.86 -22.84 -23.53
C GLU A 239 -10.80 -23.55 -22.55
N MET A 240 -10.97 -23.00 -21.35
CA MET A 240 -11.89 -23.53 -20.36
C MET A 240 -13.35 -23.48 -20.84
N PHE A 241 -13.78 -22.35 -21.42
CA PHE A 241 -15.15 -22.24 -21.95
C PHE A 241 -15.40 -23.15 -23.14
N ASP A 242 -14.44 -23.28 -24.07
CA ASP A 242 -14.52 -24.24 -25.18
C ASP A 242 -14.66 -25.67 -24.62
N TYR A 243 -13.85 -26.04 -23.62
CA TYR A 243 -13.91 -27.35 -22.98
C TYR A 243 -15.25 -27.60 -22.26
N LEU A 244 -15.78 -26.61 -21.54
CA LEU A 244 -17.08 -26.73 -20.87
C LEU A 244 -18.23 -26.84 -21.89
N GLU A 245 -18.18 -26.12 -23.00
CA GLU A 245 -19.21 -26.17 -24.05
C GLU A 245 -19.28 -27.57 -24.68
N GLU A 246 -18.12 -28.19 -24.92
CA GLU A 246 -18.01 -29.53 -25.50
C GLU A 246 -18.44 -30.64 -24.53
N ASN A 247 -18.17 -30.49 -23.23
CA ASN A 247 -18.27 -31.59 -22.26
C ASN A 247 -19.45 -31.48 -21.27
N LEU A 248 -20.15 -30.34 -21.20
CA LEU A 248 -21.39 -30.21 -20.42
C LEU A 248 -22.62 -30.71 -21.19
N ASP A 249 -23.65 -31.16 -20.49
CA ASP A 249 -24.94 -31.50 -21.09
C ASP A 249 -25.79 -30.24 -21.37
N ASP A 250 -26.82 -30.37 -22.20
CA ASP A 250 -27.70 -29.25 -22.58
C ASP A 250 -28.60 -28.74 -21.42
N ASN A 251 -28.68 -29.51 -20.33
CA ASN A 251 -29.43 -29.18 -19.13
C ASN A 251 -28.59 -28.39 -18.12
N THR A 252 -27.28 -28.27 -18.34
CA THR A 252 -26.35 -27.56 -17.47
C THR A 252 -25.97 -26.23 -18.10
N ILE A 253 -26.19 -25.13 -17.36
CA ILE A 253 -25.82 -23.78 -17.77
C ILE A 253 -24.85 -23.20 -16.74
N VAL A 254 -23.74 -22.64 -17.23
CA VAL A 254 -22.76 -21.90 -16.42
C VAL A 254 -22.84 -20.41 -16.76
N PHE A 255 -23.24 -19.59 -15.80
CA PHE A 255 -23.21 -18.14 -15.93
C PHE A 255 -21.85 -17.59 -15.51
N ALA A 256 -21.15 -16.86 -16.36
CA ALA A 256 -19.84 -16.30 -16.03
C ALA A 256 -19.93 -14.79 -15.75
N LYS A 257 -19.35 -14.36 -14.63
CA LYS A 257 -19.13 -12.93 -14.31
C LYS A 257 -17.63 -12.63 -14.34
N LEU A 258 -17.16 -12.16 -15.48
CA LEU A 258 -15.75 -11.80 -15.68
C LEU A 258 -15.49 -10.34 -15.31
N HIS A 259 -14.23 -10.03 -15.01
CA HIS A 259 -13.80 -8.65 -14.82
C HIS A 259 -13.92 -7.85 -16.13
N PRO A 260 -14.29 -6.55 -16.13
CA PRO A 260 -14.38 -5.74 -17.36
C PRO A 260 -13.10 -5.64 -18.21
N PHE A 261 -11.96 -6.07 -17.68
CA PHE A 261 -10.68 -6.10 -18.42
C PHE A 261 -10.46 -7.42 -19.18
N GLU A 262 -11.25 -8.45 -18.90
CA GLU A 262 -11.25 -9.68 -19.69
C GLU A 262 -12.03 -9.44 -20.98
N LYS A 263 -11.41 -9.76 -22.12
CA LYS A 263 -11.98 -9.49 -23.45
C LYS A 263 -12.61 -10.73 -24.08
N VAL A 264 -13.02 -11.70 -23.26
CA VAL A 264 -13.64 -12.93 -23.75
C VAL A 264 -15.12 -12.66 -24.04
N ASP A 265 -15.51 -12.70 -25.32
CA ASP A 265 -16.91 -12.61 -25.71
C ASP A 265 -17.60 -13.97 -25.54
N ILE A 266 -18.40 -14.07 -24.48
CA ILE A 266 -19.19 -15.26 -24.15
C ILE A 266 -20.52 -15.26 -24.91
N SER A 267 -21.05 -14.08 -25.26
CA SER A 267 -22.47 -13.89 -25.57
C SER A 267 -22.97 -14.58 -26.84
N THR A 268 -22.08 -14.84 -27.79
CA THR A 268 -22.43 -15.37 -29.12
C THR A 268 -21.80 -16.73 -29.44
N ASN A 269 -20.83 -17.18 -28.64
CA ASN A 269 -19.99 -18.33 -28.97
C ASN A 269 -20.37 -19.63 -28.24
N TYR A 270 -21.22 -19.54 -27.22
CA TYR A 270 -21.51 -20.66 -26.32
C TYR A 270 -23.01 -20.77 -26.02
N SER A 271 -23.54 -21.99 -25.99
CA SER A 271 -24.94 -22.28 -25.66
C SER A 271 -25.14 -22.61 -24.17
N LYS A 272 -24.11 -23.24 -23.56
CA LYS A 272 -24.08 -23.71 -22.16
C LYS A 272 -23.37 -22.72 -21.25
N ILE A 273 -22.48 -21.89 -21.78
CA ILE A 273 -21.85 -20.78 -21.04
C ILE A 273 -22.52 -19.47 -21.43
N ARG A 274 -22.90 -18.66 -20.44
CA ARG A 274 -23.62 -17.39 -20.66
C ARG A 274 -23.03 -16.27 -19.80
N PRO A 275 -23.03 -15.01 -20.26
CA PRO A 275 -22.71 -13.90 -19.37
C PRO A 275 -23.76 -13.83 -18.24
N LEU A 276 -23.32 -13.48 -17.03
CA LEU A 276 -24.25 -13.22 -15.93
C LEU A 276 -25.29 -12.17 -16.36
N PRO A 277 -26.59 -12.43 -16.21
CA PRO A 277 -27.61 -11.51 -16.70
C PRO A 277 -27.72 -10.27 -15.80
N ASN A 278 -28.20 -9.17 -16.38
CA ASN A 278 -28.35 -7.88 -15.69
C ASN A 278 -29.79 -7.59 -15.23
N ASP A 279 -30.72 -8.56 -15.33
CA ASP A 279 -32.11 -8.38 -14.88
C ASP A 279 -32.24 -8.37 -13.34
N PHE A 280 -31.22 -8.89 -12.63
CA PHE A 280 -31.14 -8.95 -11.17
C PHE A 280 -29.76 -8.46 -10.69
N GLU A 281 -29.69 -8.00 -9.45
CA GLU A 281 -28.40 -7.83 -8.77
C GLU A 281 -27.70 -9.19 -8.62
N THR A 282 -26.37 -9.20 -8.65
CA THR A 282 -25.55 -10.43 -8.61
C THR A 282 -25.92 -11.37 -7.46
N TYR A 283 -25.95 -10.89 -6.21
CA TYR A 283 -26.24 -11.69 -5.03
C TYR A 283 -27.68 -12.20 -5.03
N THR A 284 -28.62 -11.42 -5.57
CA THR A 284 -29.97 -11.92 -5.84
C THR A 284 -29.89 -13.09 -6.80
N PHE A 285 -29.24 -12.96 -7.96
CA PHE A 285 -29.11 -14.06 -8.94
C PHE A 285 -28.45 -15.31 -8.34
N LEU A 286 -27.40 -15.15 -7.52
CA LEU A 286 -26.70 -16.24 -6.82
C LEU A 286 -27.65 -17.08 -5.94
N ALA A 287 -28.68 -16.48 -5.35
CA ALA A 287 -29.70 -17.23 -4.59
C ALA A 287 -30.47 -18.24 -5.47
N GLY A 288 -30.55 -18.00 -6.78
CA GLY A 288 -31.20 -18.87 -7.77
C GLY A 288 -30.37 -20.03 -8.29
N THR A 289 -29.06 -20.05 -8.06
CA THR A 289 -28.14 -21.05 -8.65
C THR A 289 -28.07 -22.33 -7.81
N ASP A 290 -27.54 -23.40 -8.41
CA ASP A 290 -27.30 -24.72 -7.81
C ASP A 290 -25.89 -24.87 -7.25
N GLY A 291 -24.94 -24.07 -7.72
CA GLY A 291 -23.58 -24.03 -7.18
C GLY A 291 -22.77 -22.84 -7.70
N LEU A 292 -21.64 -22.60 -7.05
CA LEU A 292 -20.65 -21.59 -7.39
C LEU A 292 -19.35 -22.26 -7.83
N ILE A 293 -18.77 -21.79 -8.93
CA ILE A 293 -17.39 -22.06 -9.34
C ILE A 293 -16.61 -20.77 -9.14
N THR A 294 -15.54 -20.81 -8.36
CA THR A 294 -14.66 -19.66 -8.14
C THR A 294 -13.23 -20.13 -7.88
N ASP A 295 -12.32 -19.22 -7.59
CA ASP A 295 -10.92 -19.51 -7.27
C ASP A 295 -10.57 -18.91 -5.89
N TYR A 296 -9.83 -17.81 -5.86
CA TYR A 296 -9.35 -17.12 -4.66
C TYR A 296 -10.24 -15.91 -4.31
N SER A 297 -11.53 -15.98 -4.65
CA SER A 297 -12.47 -14.87 -4.49
C SER A 297 -13.14 -14.88 -3.12
N SER A 298 -13.27 -13.70 -2.50
CA SER A 298 -14.01 -13.56 -1.24
C SER A 298 -15.50 -13.97 -1.32
N VAL A 299 -16.06 -14.08 -2.54
CA VAL A 299 -17.47 -14.48 -2.74
C VAL A 299 -17.75 -15.90 -2.25
N MET A 300 -16.73 -16.77 -2.13
CA MET A 300 -16.90 -18.12 -1.56
C MET A 300 -17.38 -18.05 -0.10
N TYR A 301 -16.90 -17.07 0.67
CA TYR A 301 -17.32 -16.88 2.05
C TYR A 301 -18.79 -16.48 2.09
N ASP A 302 -19.21 -15.52 1.28
CA ASP A 302 -20.59 -15.07 1.24
C ASP A 302 -21.55 -16.18 0.77
N TYR A 303 -21.18 -16.89 -0.30
CA TYR A 303 -22.00 -17.96 -0.90
C TYR A 303 -22.18 -19.15 0.04
N ALA A 304 -21.27 -19.36 1.00
CA ALA A 304 -21.41 -20.40 2.02
C ALA A 304 -22.69 -20.23 2.87
N ASN A 305 -23.25 -19.01 2.98
CA ASN A 305 -24.55 -18.77 3.63
C ASN A 305 -25.71 -19.53 2.95
N LEU A 306 -25.62 -19.80 1.65
CA LEU A 306 -26.66 -20.54 0.91
C LEU A 306 -26.65 -22.05 1.22
N ASN A 307 -25.60 -22.57 1.86
CA ASN A 307 -25.35 -24.01 2.03
C ASN A 307 -25.51 -24.80 0.72
N LYS A 308 -24.93 -24.25 -0.36
CA LYS A 308 -24.90 -24.87 -1.69
C LYS A 308 -23.47 -25.17 -2.12
N PRO A 309 -23.25 -26.17 -2.99
CA PRO A 309 -21.93 -26.53 -3.47
C PRO A 309 -21.08 -25.35 -3.96
N VAL A 310 -19.82 -25.31 -3.54
CA VAL A 310 -18.78 -24.42 -4.04
C VAL A 310 -17.66 -25.28 -4.60
N ILE A 311 -17.28 -25.03 -5.84
CA ILE A 311 -16.12 -25.61 -6.50
C ILE A 311 -15.04 -24.53 -6.56
N LEU A 312 -13.89 -24.82 -5.97
CA LEU A 312 -12.68 -24.02 -6.08
C LEU A 312 -11.84 -24.57 -7.25
N TYR A 313 -11.83 -23.84 -8.36
CA TYR A 313 -11.03 -24.13 -9.54
C TYR A 313 -9.70 -23.37 -9.47
N THR A 314 -8.73 -23.96 -8.78
CA THR A 314 -7.44 -23.36 -8.41
C THR A 314 -6.30 -23.92 -9.27
N TYR A 315 -6.42 -23.75 -10.59
CA TYR A 315 -5.47 -24.28 -11.59
C TYR A 315 -4.06 -23.65 -11.50
N ASP A 316 -3.92 -22.54 -10.78
CA ASP A 316 -2.70 -21.73 -10.66
C ASP A 316 -2.36 -21.35 -9.21
N LEU A 317 -2.65 -22.24 -8.24
CA LEU A 317 -2.53 -21.93 -6.80
C LEU A 317 -1.12 -21.48 -6.43
N ASP A 318 -0.09 -22.25 -6.79
CA ASP A 318 1.30 -21.95 -6.46
C ASP A 318 1.74 -20.58 -7.01
N GLU A 319 1.42 -20.29 -8.28
CA GLU A 319 1.72 -19.01 -8.92
C GLU A 319 0.97 -17.86 -8.23
N TYR A 320 -0.28 -18.10 -7.82
CA TYR A 320 -1.10 -17.11 -7.16
C TYR A 320 -0.58 -16.75 -5.77
N GLU A 321 -0.19 -17.76 -4.99
CA GLU A 321 0.39 -17.57 -3.66
C GLU A 321 1.72 -16.80 -3.74
N GLU A 322 2.58 -17.12 -4.71
CA GLU A 322 3.85 -16.39 -4.91
C GLU A 322 3.60 -14.92 -5.32
N GLU A 323 2.67 -14.66 -6.24
CA GLU A 323 2.43 -13.31 -6.75
C GLU A 323 1.62 -12.41 -5.82
N ARG A 324 0.64 -12.96 -5.10
CA ARG A 324 -0.35 -12.19 -4.31
C ARG A 324 -0.22 -12.38 -2.82
N GLY A 325 0.18 -13.58 -2.38
CA GLY A 325 0.11 -14.03 -1.00
C GLY A 325 -1.32 -14.19 -0.49
N ILE A 326 -1.54 -15.22 0.32
CA ILE A 326 -2.83 -15.51 0.96
C ILE A 326 -2.63 -15.81 2.45
N TYR A 327 -3.65 -15.48 3.25
CA TYR A 327 -3.64 -15.65 4.71
C TYR A 327 -4.01 -17.06 5.17
N GLU A 328 -4.76 -17.80 4.36
CA GLU A 328 -5.34 -19.08 4.72
C GLU A 328 -5.01 -20.09 3.63
N ASP A 329 -4.63 -21.30 4.04
CA ASP A 329 -4.51 -22.44 3.13
C ASP A 329 -5.91 -22.86 2.68
N ILE A 330 -6.27 -22.45 1.46
CA ILE A 330 -7.58 -22.69 0.87
C ILE A 330 -7.84 -24.19 0.63
N THR A 331 -6.80 -25.03 0.57
CA THR A 331 -6.93 -26.48 0.36
C THR A 331 -7.57 -27.18 1.57
N THR A 332 -7.52 -26.54 2.75
CA THR A 332 -8.14 -27.04 3.99
C THR A 332 -9.63 -26.75 4.08
N TYR A 333 -10.17 -25.93 3.18
CA TYR A 333 -11.57 -25.54 3.22
C TYR A 333 -12.49 -26.67 2.77
N PRO A 334 -13.74 -26.76 3.30
CA PRO A 334 -14.68 -27.84 2.98
C PRO A 334 -15.29 -27.74 1.57
N PHE A 335 -14.75 -26.87 0.72
CA PHE A 335 -15.20 -26.69 -0.66
C PHE A 335 -14.56 -27.74 -1.57
N THR A 336 -15.22 -28.03 -2.69
CA THR A 336 -14.70 -29.01 -3.65
C THR A 336 -13.50 -28.41 -4.39
N GLN A 337 -12.31 -28.98 -4.21
CA GLN A 337 -11.08 -28.53 -4.85
C GLN A 337 -10.88 -29.21 -6.20
N VAL A 338 -10.54 -28.45 -7.25
CA VAL A 338 -10.17 -28.95 -8.58
C VAL A 338 -9.16 -28.01 -9.23
N ASP A 339 -8.22 -28.56 -9.99
CA ASP A 339 -7.14 -27.82 -10.67
C ASP A 339 -7.08 -28.10 -12.18
N THR A 340 -7.88 -29.06 -12.67
CA THR A 340 -7.95 -29.43 -14.09
C THR A 340 -9.35 -29.26 -14.66
N MET A 341 -9.44 -28.97 -15.96
CA MET A 341 -10.74 -28.81 -16.66
C MET A 341 -11.58 -30.09 -16.64
N ASN A 342 -10.96 -31.27 -16.79
CA ASN A 342 -11.65 -32.55 -16.69
C ASN A 342 -12.22 -32.77 -15.28
N GLY A 343 -11.41 -32.50 -14.24
CA GLY A 343 -11.88 -32.55 -12.86
C GLY A 343 -13.03 -31.57 -12.60
N LEU A 344 -12.96 -30.36 -13.16
CA LEU A 344 -14.04 -29.38 -13.06
C LEU A 344 -15.36 -29.92 -13.64
N VAL A 345 -15.33 -30.50 -14.85
CA VAL A 345 -16.53 -31.12 -15.46
C VAL A 345 -17.06 -32.27 -14.61
N GLU A 346 -16.18 -33.16 -14.14
CA GLU A 346 -16.56 -34.26 -13.25
C GLU A 346 -17.29 -33.75 -12.00
N LYS A 347 -16.78 -32.69 -11.37
CA LYS A 347 -17.38 -32.09 -10.16
C LYS A 347 -18.66 -31.31 -10.44
N ILE A 348 -18.81 -30.73 -11.63
CA ILE A 348 -20.10 -30.15 -12.06
C ILE A 348 -21.18 -31.24 -12.18
N TYR A 349 -20.84 -32.44 -12.68
CA TYR A 349 -21.79 -33.54 -12.74
C TYR A 349 -22.09 -34.13 -11.37
N THR A 350 -21.06 -34.26 -10.51
CA THR A 350 -21.13 -34.90 -9.20
C THR A 350 -21.34 -33.93 -8.03
N LEU A 351 -21.92 -32.74 -8.29
CA LEU A 351 -22.23 -31.76 -7.26
C LEU A 351 -22.93 -32.41 -6.06
N PRO A 352 -22.44 -32.23 -4.83
CA PRO A 352 -23.06 -32.82 -3.67
C PRO A 352 -24.46 -32.24 -3.45
N HIS A 353 -25.44 -33.10 -3.16
CA HIS A 353 -26.80 -32.66 -2.84
C HIS A 353 -26.87 -31.89 -1.52
N ASN A 354 -26.02 -32.25 -0.55
CA ASN A 354 -25.92 -31.61 0.75
C ASN A 354 -24.46 -31.25 1.01
N VAL A 355 -24.23 -30.06 1.55
CA VAL A 355 -22.92 -29.59 2.02
C VAL A 355 -23.03 -29.10 3.45
N ASP A 356 -21.95 -29.18 4.21
CA ASP A 356 -21.86 -28.62 5.56
C ASP A 356 -20.76 -27.57 5.61
N TYR A 357 -21.18 -26.30 5.68
CA TYR A 357 -20.29 -25.16 5.86
C TYR A 357 -20.46 -24.50 7.24
N SER A 358 -21.00 -25.22 8.23
CA SER A 358 -21.23 -24.69 9.58
C SER A 358 -19.98 -24.07 10.19
N ASN A 359 -18.80 -24.69 10.02
CA ASN A 359 -17.53 -24.15 10.51
C ASN A 359 -17.11 -22.86 9.79
N ILE A 360 -17.26 -22.81 8.46
CA ILE A 360 -16.98 -21.60 7.66
C ILE A 360 -17.93 -20.48 8.06
N ASN A 361 -19.24 -20.75 8.11
CA ASN A 361 -20.26 -19.77 8.46
C ASN A 361 -20.11 -19.28 9.91
N LYS A 362 -19.79 -20.16 10.87
CA LYS A 362 -19.50 -19.76 12.25
C LYS A 362 -18.30 -18.81 12.35
N ARG A 363 -17.31 -18.94 11.47
CA ARG A 363 -16.11 -18.11 11.50
C ARG A 363 -16.28 -16.79 10.74
N PHE A 364 -16.94 -16.81 9.59
CA PHE A 364 -16.94 -15.69 8.65
C PHE A 364 -18.29 -15.02 8.44
N ASN A 365 -19.41 -15.70 8.73
CA ASN A 365 -20.77 -15.21 8.46
C ASN A 365 -21.68 -15.29 9.70
N SER A 366 -21.12 -15.36 10.91
CA SER A 366 -21.88 -15.64 12.14
C SER A 366 -22.91 -14.57 12.49
N VAL A 367 -22.78 -13.37 11.91
CA VAL A 367 -23.68 -12.24 12.10
C VAL A 367 -24.62 -12.02 10.92
N ASP A 368 -24.47 -12.75 9.82
CA ASP A 368 -25.35 -12.63 8.66
C ASP A 368 -26.72 -13.24 8.97
N GLN A 369 -27.78 -12.53 8.57
CA GLN A 369 -29.16 -12.90 8.88
C GLN A 369 -30.14 -12.16 7.97
N THR A 370 -31.43 -12.46 8.12
CA THR A 370 -32.50 -11.68 7.50
C THR A 370 -32.48 -10.23 7.99
N ASN A 371 -32.66 -9.26 7.09
CA ASN A 371 -32.68 -7.81 7.38
C ASN A 371 -31.33 -7.22 7.84
N GLY A 372 -30.21 -7.84 7.52
CA GLY A 372 -28.88 -7.32 7.84
C GLY A 372 -28.64 -5.89 7.35
N SER A 373 -29.17 -5.53 6.17
CA SER A 373 -29.12 -4.16 5.65
C SER A 373 -29.84 -3.15 6.55
N ASP A 374 -31.02 -3.50 7.07
CA ASP A 374 -31.78 -2.63 7.98
C ASP A 374 -31.03 -2.43 9.31
N ILE A 375 -30.43 -3.50 9.84
CA ILE A 375 -29.62 -3.47 11.07
C ILE A 375 -28.41 -2.54 10.89
N VAL A 376 -27.65 -2.73 9.81
CA VAL A 376 -26.46 -1.92 9.52
C VAL A 376 -26.81 -0.45 9.33
N VAL A 377 -27.86 -0.15 8.55
CA VAL A 377 -28.27 1.24 8.30
C VAL A 377 -28.76 1.92 9.58
N ALA A 378 -29.50 1.19 10.44
CA ALA A 378 -29.97 1.74 11.72
C ALA A 378 -28.79 2.06 12.66
N HIS A 379 -27.81 1.17 12.75
CA HIS A 379 -26.59 1.43 13.52
C HIS A 379 -25.80 2.60 12.90
N MET A 380 -25.66 2.63 11.57
CA MET A 380 -24.88 3.62 10.85
C MET A 380 -25.45 5.04 10.95
N LEU A 381 -26.76 5.20 10.75
CA LEU A 381 -27.38 6.52 10.66
C LEU A 381 -27.97 7.00 11.99
N GLU A 382 -28.37 6.08 12.86
CA GLU A 382 -29.07 6.41 14.12
C GLU A 382 -28.31 5.98 15.38
N GLY A 383 -27.23 5.20 15.23
CA GLY A 383 -26.48 4.65 16.38
C GLY A 383 -27.24 3.55 17.14
N ARG A 384 -28.29 2.97 16.54
CA ARG A 384 -29.10 1.92 17.15
C ARG A 384 -28.26 0.67 17.41
N GLN A 385 -28.27 0.20 18.65
CA GLN A 385 -27.57 -1.03 19.05
C GLN A 385 -28.35 -2.27 18.62
N HIS A 386 -27.64 -3.36 18.35
CA HIS A 386 -28.20 -4.67 17.98
C HIS A 386 -27.26 -5.77 18.50
N GLU A 387 -27.79 -6.97 18.78
CA GLU A 387 -27.00 -8.07 19.35
C GLU A 387 -25.92 -8.59 18.38
N ASP A 388 -26.23 -8.66 17.09
CA ASP A 388 -25.26 -9.02 16.03
C ASP A 388 -24.38 -7.87 15.53
N VAL A 389 -24.34 -6.75 16.26
CA VAL A 389 -23.46 -5.62 15.95
C VAL A 389 -22.50 -5.40 17.11
N SER A 390 -21.20 -5.54 16.82
CA SER A 390 -20.13 -5.34 17.79
C SER A 390 -19.21 -4.20 17.38
N THR A 391 -18.97 -3.27 18.30
CA THR A 391 -18.18 -2.05 18.05
C THR A 391 -16.87 -2.09 18.83
N PHE A 392 -15.76 -1.76 18.17
CA PHE A 392 -14.41 -1.85 18.69
C PHE A 392 -13.66 -0.52 18.53
N ASN A 393 -13.09 -0.04 19.64
CA ASN A 393 -12.22 1.13 19.66
C ASN A 393 -10.75 0.68 19.61
N LEU A 394 -10.00 1.20 18.63
CA LEU A 394 -8.59 0.84 18.46
C LEU A 394 -7.62 1.86 19.07
N TYR A 395 -8.05 3.10 19.31
CA TYR A 395 -7.20 4.11 19.94
C TYR A 395 -6.88 3.74 21.39
N ASN A 396 -5.60 3.75 21.74
CA ASN A 396 -5.13 3.34 23.06
C ASN A 396 -4.92 4.51 24.04
N GLY A 397 -5.24 5.75 23.65
CA GLY A 397 -5.08 6.93 24.50
C GLY A 397 -3.66 7.50 24.58
N LYS A 398 -2.63 6.82 24.03
CA LYS A 398 -1.23 7.28 24.07
C LYS A 398 -1.04 8.53 23.18
N GLU A 399 -0.01 9.33 23.48
CA GLU A 399 0.41 10.40 22.57
C GLU A 399 0.89 9.78 21.24
N THR A 400 0.49 10.37 20.11
CA THR A 400 0.93 9.92 18.78
C THR A 400 1.99 10.86 18.20
N VAL A 401 3.10 10.28 17.77
CA VAL A 401 4.24 10.96 17.17
C VAL A 401 4.28 10.66 15.67
N ALA A 402 3.96 11.66 14.84
CA ALA A 402 4.11 11.58 13.39
C ALA A 402 5.53 12.01 13.00
N ILE A 403 6.26 11.12 12.32
CA ILE A 403 7.66 11.30 11.93
C ILE A 403 7.75 11.33 10.41
N VAL A 404 8.25 12.43 9.86
CA VAL A 404 8.67 12.51 8.45
C VAL A 404 9.95 11.67 8.31
N SER A 405 9.82 10.44 7.83
CA SER A 405 10.92 9.46 7.79
C SER A 405 11.77 9.53 6.52
N GLY A 406 11.24 10.11 5.44
CA GLY A 406 11.79 9.95 4.10
C GLY A 406 11.50 8.55 3.53
N GLY A 407 11.90 8.32 2.27
CA GLY A 407 11.58 7.08 1.53
C GLY A 407 12.38 5.83 1.95
N PHE A 408 12.85 5.79 3.20
CA PHE A 408 13.63 4.68 3.77
C PHE A 408 14.90 4.27 2.98
N TRP A 409 15.52 5.22 2.29
CA TRP A 409 16.71 5.01 1.46
C TRP A 409 17.92 4.42 2.20
N ASN A 410 18.83 3.81 1.44
CA ASN A 410 20.14 3.33 1.91
C ASN A 410 21.10 4.50 2.23
N ASN A 411 20.88 5.17 3.37
CA ASN A 411 21.74 6.25 3.85
C ASN A 411 21.81 6.30 5.39
N GLY A 412 22.75 7.09 5.91
CA GLY A 412 22.96 7.20 7.37
C GLY A 412 21.80 7.81 8.15
N VAL A 413 20.95 8.64 7.53
CA VAL A 413 19.78 9.26 8.19
C VAL A 413 18.71 8.21 8.46
N THR A 414 18.38 7.39 7.47
CA THR A 414 17.42 6.28 7.62
C THR A 414 17.95 5.26 8.63
N THR A 415 19.22 4.88 8.56
CA THR A 415 19.81 3.94 9.52
C THR A 415 19.73 4.48 10.95
N ALA A 416 20.05 5.76 11.16
CA ALA A 416 19.92 6.38 12.47
C ALA A 416 18.45 6.42 12.96
N LEU A 417 17.49 6.63 12.05
CA LEU A 417 16.06 6.59 12.38
C LEU A 417 15.64 5.21 12.86
N ILE A 418 15.96 4.16 12.10
CA ILE A 418 15.61 2.78 12.44
C ILE A 418 16.22 2.40 13.79
N ASN A 419 17.52 2.68 14.00
CA ASN A 419 18.18 2.44 15.28
C ASN A 419 17.51 3.20 16.43
N THR A 420 17.03 4.43 16.17
CA THR A 420 16.29 5.19 17.18
C THR A 420 14.97 4.49 17.50
N LEU A 421 14.20 4.10 16.48
CA LEU A 421 12.90 3.44 16.63
C LEU A 421 12.99 2.08 17.34
N GLU A 422 14.07 1.33 17.13
CA GLU A 422 14.33 0.06 17.84
C GLU A 422 14.55 0.26 19.35
N ASN A 423 14.86 1.49 19.79
CA ASN A 423 15.18 1.82 21.18
C ASN A 423 14.18 2.80 21.82
N VAL A 424 13.13 3.23 21.10
CA VAL A 424 12.07 4.06 21.70
C VAL A 424 11.09 3.20 22.49
N ASP A 425 10.59 3.77 23.57
CA ASP A 425 9.57 3.15 24.41
C ASP A 425 8.19 3.28 23.75
N THR A 426 7.78 2.22 23.03
CA THR A 426 6.46 2.12 22.38
C THR A 426 5.31 1.89 23.37
N GLU A 427 5.62 1.64 24.66
CA GLU A 427 4.60 1.60 25.70
C GLU A 427 4.13 2.99 26.12
N LYS A 428 4.97 4.03 25.94
CA LYS A 428 4.60 5.41 26.26
C LYS A 428 3.89 6.15 25.13
N ARG A 429 4.23 5.88 23.87
CA ARG A 429 3.76 6.63 22.70
C ARG A 429 3.55 5.75 21.49
N ASN A 430 2.62 6.16 20.62
CA ASN A 430 2.47 5.60 19.29
C ASN A 430 3.39 6.35 18.32
N TYR A 431 3.98 5.64 17.36
CA TYR A 431 4.90 6.22 16.38
C TYR A 431 4.42 5.91 14.96
N ILE A 432 4.28 6.94 14.12
CA ILE A 432 3.88 6.82 12.72
C ILE A 432 4.97 7.43 11.84
N CYS A 433 5.70 6.58 11.12
CA CYS A 433 6.64 7.00 10.08
C CYS A 433 5.89 7.25 8.77
N PHE A 434 5.71 8.52 8.40
CA PHE A 434 5.01 8.88 7.17
C PHE A 434 5.95 9.49 6.13
N PHE A 435 5.68 9.17 4.87
CA PHE A 435 6.50 9.55 3.73
C PHE A 435 5.66 9.64 2.45
N ASP A 436 6.19 10.30 1.42
CA ASP A 436 5.54 10.31 0.10
C ASP A 436 5.71 8.93 -0.55
N LYS A 437 4.61 8.28 -0.97
CA LYS A 437 4.65 6.91 -1.50
C LYS A 437 5.63 6.76 -2.68
N HIS A 438 5.80 7.81 -3.49
CA HIS A 438 6.67 7.78 -4.67
C HIS A 438 8.16 7.86 -4.34
N GLN A 439 8.52 8.10 -3.07
CA GLN A 439 9.91 8.15 -2.63
C GLN A 439 10.47 6.78 -2.23
N THR A 440 9.60 5.80 -1.98
CA THR A 440 9.97 4.46 -1.52
C THR A 440 9.90 3.49 -2.68
N LYS A 441 10.99 2.76 -2.91
CA LYS A 441 11.11 1.73 -3.94
C LYS A 441 10.91 0.33 -3.35
N PRO A 442 10.56 -0.67 -4.17
CA PRO A 442 10.42 -2.06 -3.72
C PRO A 442 11.63 -2.60 -2.96
N GLU A 443 12.85 -2.23 -3.36
CA GLU A 443 14.11 -2.61 -2.71
C GLU A 443 14.22 -2.16 -1.24
N TYR A 444 13.36 -1.24 -0.76
CA TYR A 444 13.32 -0.77 0.64
C TYR A 444 12.16 -1.36 1.45
N PHE A 445 11.29 -2.19 0.86
CA PHE A 445 10.11 -2.74 1.55
C PHE A 445 10.48 -3.62 2.74
N GLU A 446 11.59 -4.35 2.67
CA GLU A 446 12.08 -5.12 3.82
C GLU A 446 12.39 -4.25 5.04
N ARG A 447 12.83 -3.00 4.85
CA ARG A 447 13.05 -2.07 5.97
C ARG A 447 11.75 -1.64 6.64
N LEU A 448 10.66 -1.58 5.87
CA LEU A 448 9.33 -1.26 6.38
C LEU A 448 8.73 -2.46 7.12
N ARG A 449 8.89 -3.68 6.60
CA ARG A 449 8.45 -4.93 7.27
C ARG A 449 9.15 -5.12 8.61
N ASN A 450 10.45 -4.81 8.65
CA ASN A 450 11.29 -4.95 9.83
C ASN A 450 11.25 -3.73 10.79
N LEU A 451 10.29 -2.82 10.64
CA LEU A 451 10.08 -1.79 11.65
C LEU A 451 9.71 -2.43 12.99
N PRO A 452 10.11 -1.82 14.12
CA PRO A 452 9.79 -2.37 15.44
C PRO A 452 8.29 -2.57 15.65
N LYS A 453 7.94 -3.60 16.42
CA LYS A 453 6.55 -3.85 16.82
C LYS A 453 5.97 -2.58 17.47
N ASN A 454 4.76 -2.19 17.07
CA ASN A 454 4.06 -0.95 17.46
C ASN A 454 4.59 0.36 16.82
N VAL A 455 5.46 0.28 15.80
CA VAL A 455 5.78 1.41 14.91
C VAL A 455 5.02 1.24 13.60
N HIS A 456 4.22 2.24 13.26
CA HIS A 456 3.42 2.24 12.04
C HIS A 456 4.18 2.91 10.91
N PHE A 457 3.99 2.44 9.67
CA PHE A 457 4.31 3.24 8.50
C PHE A 457 3.05 3.78 7.84
N TYR A 458 3.18 4.92 7.17
CA TYR A 458 2.08 5.59 6.48
C TYR A 458 2.56 6.22 5.17
N PRO A 459 2.40 5.54 4.01
CA PRO A 459 2.69 6.13 2.72
C PRO A 459 1.57 7.11 2.37
N VAL A 460 1.94 8.32 1.95
CA VAL A 460 0.98 9.39 1.63
C VAL A 460 0.91 9.61 0.13
N ASP A 461 -0.31 9.81 -0.36
CA ASP A 461 -0.60 10.09 -1.76
C ASP A 461 -1.30 11.45 -1.96
N GLY A 462 -1.28 11.93 -3.20
CA GLY A 462 -1.96 13.13 -3.65
C GLY A 462 -1.21 14.43 -3.39
N GLU A 463 -1.76 15.49 -3.97
CA GLU A 463 -1.18 16.83 -3.95
C GLU A 463 -1.92 17.74 -2.96
N ILE A 464 -1.28 18.86 -2.60
CA ILE A 464 -1.90 19.90 -1.77
C ILE A 464 -3.11 20.48 -2.52
N ASN A 465 -4.27 20.43 -1.87
CA ASN A 465 -5.48 21.07 -2.38
C ASN A 465 -5.37 22.59 -2.36
N GLY A 466 -6.10 23.24 -3.26
CA GLY A 466 -6.19 24.69 -3.27
C GLY A 466 -6.88 25.19 -4.52
N ASN A 467 -7.50 26.37 -4.40
CA ASN A 467 -8.01 27.08 -5.57
C ASN A 467 -6.85 27.60 -6.43
N PHE A 468 -7.15 28.21 -7.57
CA PHE A 468 -6.12 28.70 -8.50
C PHE A 468 -5.12 29.66 -7.85
N LYS A 469 -5.60 30.56 -6.97
CA LYS A 469 -4.75 31.53 -6.24
C LYS A 469 -3.82 30.82 -5.24
N ASP A 470 -4.35 29.86 -4.49
CA ASP A 470 -3.57 29.04 -3.55
C ASP A 470 -2.43 28.30 -4.27
N ARG A 471 -2.72 27.68 -5.42
CA ARG A 471 -1.70 26.95 -6.21
C ARG A 471 -0.61 27.87 -6.75
N LEU A 472 -0.98 29.08 -7.19
CA LEU A 472 -0.01 30.08 -7.64
C LEU A 472 0.88 30.54 -6.47
N LEU A 473 0.27 30.83 -5.33
CA LEU A 473 0.96 31.22 -4.10
C LEU A 473 1.93 30.12 -3.65
N LEU A 474 1.49 28.86 -3.55
CA LEU A 474 2.33 27.72 -3.18
C LEU A 474 3.53 27.59 -4.13
N LYS A 475 3.29 27.70 -5.44
CA LYS A 475 4.38 27.63 -6.43
C LYS A 475 5.41 28.74 -6.25
N GLN A 476 4.97 29.97 -5.97
CA GLN A 476 5.88 31.08 -5.67
C GLN A 476 6.59 30.86 -4.34
N PHE A 477 5.87 30.45 -3.30
CA PHE A 477 6.39 30.18 -1.98
C PHE A 477 7.48 29.10 -1.99
N MET A 478 7.28 28.02 -2.75
CA MET A 478 8.23 26.90 -2.84
C MET A 478 9.48 27.19 -3.69
N LYS A 479 9.44 28.17 -4.59
CA LYS A 479 10.53 28.47 -5.53
C LYS A 479 11.26 29.79 -5.27
N ASN A 480 10.58 30.79 -4.73
CA ASN A 480 11.12 32.13 -4.55
C ASN A 480 11.67 32.31 -3.12
N GLU A 481 13.00 32.33 -3.00
CA GLU A 481 13.71 32.58 -1.74
C GLU A 481 13.52 34.00 -1.20
N ARG A 482 13.11 34.96 -2.05
CA ARG A 482 12.95 36.38 -1.68
C ARG A 482 11.50 36.80 -1.40
N LEU A 483 10.54 35.87 -1.52
CA LEU A 483 9.12 36.19 -1.29
C LEU A 483 8.90 36.57 0.17
N ASP A 484 8.34 37.76 0.42
CA ASP A 484 7.90 38.16 1.75
C ASP A 484 6.67 37.33 2.16
N LEU A 485 6.77 36.68 3.31
CA LEU A 485 5.77 35.77 3.84
C LEU A 485 4.68 36.49 4.64
N LYS A 486 4.96 37.69 5.16
CA LYS A 486 4.07 38.36 6.12
C LYS A 486 2.67 38.58 5.56
N GLN A 487 2.58 38.99 4.29
CA GLN A 487 1.30 39.27 3.63
C GLN A 487 0.48 38.00 3.33
N PHE A 488 1.12 36.83 3.30
CA PHE A 488 0.48 35.56 2.92
C PHE A 488 0.40 34.55 4.07
N GLU A 489 0.82 34.90 5.29
CA GLU A 489 0.93 33.99 6.43
C GLU A 489 -0.43 33.33 6.76
N ALA A 490 -1.52 34.08 6.75
CA ALA A 490 -2.87 33.54 6.98
C ALA A 490 -3.30 32.55 5.88
N GLN A 491 -3.02 32.86 4.61
CA GLN A 491 -3.39 31.99 3.48
C GLN A 491 -2.57 30.70 3.49
N LEU A 492 -1.25 30.80 3.68
CA LEU A 492 -0.37 29.64 3.81
C LEU A 492 -0.75 28.80 5.04
N SER A 493 -1.09 29.45 6.15
CA SER A 493 -1.56 28.76 7.35
C SER A 493 -2.81 27.92 7.07
N ARG A 494 -3.82 28.49 6.43
CA ARG A 494 -5.01 27.75 6.01
C ARG A 494 -4.64 26.56 5.10
N ILE A 495 -3.85 26.80 4.06
CA ILE A 495 -3.48 25.76 3.08
C ILE A 495 -2.78 24.57 3.76
N PHE A 496 -1.79 24.82 4.61
CA PHE A 496 -1.04 23.75 5.27
C PHE A 496 -1.81 23.06 6.37
N ASN A 497 -2.73 23.75 7.08
CA ASN A 497 -3.63 23.09 8.03
C ASN A 497 -4.70 22.24 7.32
N GLU A 498 -5.22 22.69 6.17
CA GLU A 498 -6.10 21.87 5.33
C GLU A 498 -5.37 20.64 4.78
N GLU A 499 -4.11 20.79 4.33
CA GLU A 499 -3.28 19.65 3.90
C GLU A 499 -2.97 18.70 5.05
N PHE A 500 -2.68 19.21 6.25
CA PHE A 500 -2.44 18.38 7.43
C PHE A 500 -3.67 17.52 7.73
N LYS A 501 -4.88 18.11 7.74
CA LYS A 501 -6.14 17.37 7.89
C LYS A 501 -6.39 16.38 6.74
N ARG A 502 -6.04 16.74 5.50
CA ARG A 502 -6.14 15.82 4.37
C ARG A 502 -5.24 14.58 4.56
N ILE A 503 -4.04 14.76 5.10
CA ILE A 503 -3.09 13.65 5.30
C ILE A 503 -3.48 12.82 6.53
N PHE A 504 -3.70 13.44 7.69
CA PHE A 504 -3.88 12.72 8.94
C PHE A 504 -5.34 12.42 9.29
N GLY A 505 -6.29 12.97 8.54
CA GLY A 505 -7.72 12.81 8.81
C GLY A 505 -8.07 13.27 10.22
N ASP A 506 -8.69 12.37 10.97
CA ASP A 506 -9.09 12.59 12.35
C ASP A 506 -8.06 12.09 13.37
N LEU A 507 -6.91 11.54 12.93
CA LEU A 507 -5.85 11.11 13.84
C LEU A 507 -5.45 12.21 14.80
N LYS A 508 -5.37 11.86 16.09
CA LYS A 508 -4.84 12.73 17.13
C LYS A 508 -3.31 12.69 17.11
N ILE A 509 -2.71 13.62 16.39
CA ILE A 509 -1.25 13.80 16.32
C ILE A 509 -0.80 14.80 17.39
N ASP A 510 -0.02 14.35 18.37
CA ASP A 510 0.49 15.21 19.45
C ASP A 510 1.83 15.86 19.07
N TRP A 511 2.70 15.09 18.39
CA TRP A 511 4.00 15.54 17.91
C TRP A 511 4.14 15.37 16.40
N PHE A 512 4.61 16.42 15.73
CA PHE A 512 5.03 16.40 14.35
C PHE A 512 6.55 16.58 14.27
N ILE A 513 7.26 15.53 13.87
CA ILE A 513 8.72 15.50 13.80
C ILE A 513 9.16 15.49 12.34
N HIS A 514 9.88 16.53 11.93
CA HIS A 514 10.59 16.55 10.66
C HIS A 514 11.98 15.92 10.86
N TYR A 515 12.06 14.59 10.79
CA TYR A 515 13.28 13.86 11.18
C TYR A 515 14.37 13.96 10.12
N THR A 516 14.04 13.86 8.85
CA THR A 516 15.01 14.01 7.76
C THR A 516 15.69 15.39 7.73
N GLY A 517 15.00 16.47 8.12
CA GLY A 517 15.53 17.84 8.11
C GLY A 517 15.58 18.53 6.74
N PHE A 518 15.29 17.85 5.63
CA PHE A 518 15.46 18.37 4.26
C PHE A 518 14.18 18.60 3.42
N GLU A 519 13.09 17.83 3.58
CA GLU A 519 11.95 17.97 2.63
C GLU A 519 11.18 19.27 2.81
N ARG A 520 11.17 20.06 1.73
CA ARG A 520 10.57 21.41 1.71
C ARG A 520 9.08 21.40 2.05
N LYS A 521 8.31 20.41 1.58
CA LYS A 521 6.85 20.32 1.79
C LYS A 521 6.53 20.25 3.27
N TYR A 522 7.17 19.33 3.98
CA TYR A 522 6.88 19.07 5.39
C TYR A 522 7.54 20.08 6.33
N ALA A 523 8.71 20.61 5.97
CA ALA A 523 9.29 21.76 6.68
C ALA A 523 8.44 23.03 6.53
N ALA A 524 7.76 23.21 5.40
CA ALA A 524 6.76 24.27 5.23
C ALA A 524 5.53 24.02 6.11
N MET A 525 4.96 22.82 6.08
CA MET A 525 3.84 22.44 6.94
C MET A 525 4.12 22.68 8.42
N LEU A 526 5.30 22.28 8.90
CA LEU A 526 5.74 22.49 10.29
C LEU A 526 5.62 23.96 10.73
N GLN A 527 5.85 24.92 9.84
CA GLN A 527 5.79 26.35 10.20
C GLN A 527 4.39 26.83 10.57
N PHE A 528 3.35 26.15 10.10
CA PHE A 528 1.97 26.63 10.11
C PHE A 528 1.00 25.79 10.94
N ILE A 529 1.33 24.52 11.19
CA ILE A 529 0.49 23.65 12.02
C ILE A 529 0.60 23.99 13.51
N ASN A 530 -0.49 23.77 14.24
CA ASN A 530 -0.59 24.03 15.68
C ASN A 530 -0.42 22.76 16.52
N HIS A 531 0.73 22.08 16.37
CA HIS A 531 1.08 20.87 17.13
C HIS A 531 2.44 21.06 17.80
N LYS A 532 2.84 20.15 18.70
CA LYS A 532 4.23 20.13 19.17
C LYS A 532 5.13 19.72 18.01
N LYS A 533 6.22 20.45 17.79
CA LYS A 533 7.04 20.35 16.58
C LYS A 533 8.49 20.17 16.92
N ALA A 534 9.12 19.18 16.30
CA ALA A 534 10.56 19.02 16.32
C ALA A 534 11.11 18.91 14.89
N ILE A 535 12.35 19.35 14.71
CA ILE A 535 13.07 19.21 13.45
C ILE A 535 14.52 18.83 13.71
N TRP A 536 14.99 17.80 13.01
CA TRP A 536 16.34 17.29 13.13
C TRP A 536 17.29 18.02 12.19
N VAL A 537 18.55 18.13 12.63
CA VAL A 537 19.63 18.73 11.87
C VAL A 537 20.80 17.75 11.84
N HIS A 538 20.92 17.06 10.71
CA HIS A 538 21.89 15.97 10.50
C HIS A 538 23.29 16.43 10.08
N THR A 539 23.43 17.67 9.62
CA THR A 539 24.70 18.21 9.08
C THR A 539 24.78 19.73 9.23
N ASP A 540 25.92 20.33 8.90
CA ASP A 540 26.02 21.78 8.74
C ASP A 540 25.24 22.23 7.50
N MET A 541 23.97 22.57 7.75
CA MET A 541 23.04 23.03 6.73
C MET A 541 23.56 24.26 5.96
N PHE A 542 24.30 25.18 6.60
CA PHE A 542 24.81 26.35 5.90
C PHE A 542 25.88 25.98 4.87
N ALA A 543 26.76 25.04 5.22
CA ALA A 543 27.75 24.50 4.30
C ALA A 543 27.07 23.70 3.18
N GLU A 544 26.12 22.84 3.53
CA GLU A 544 25.33 22.03 2.59
C GLU A 544 24.61 22.91 1.55
N TYR A 545 23.97 24.00 1.99
CA TYR A 545 23.31 24.95 1.09
C TYR A 545 24.29 25.65 0.17
N LYS A 546 25.47 26.05 0.68
CA LYS A 546 26.51 26.70 -0.12
C LYS A 546 27.04 25.75 -1.20
N ALA A 547 27.17 24.46 -0.88
CA ALA A 547 27.65 23.43 -1.79
C ALA A 547 26.61 23.03 -2.85
N LYS A 548 25.38 22.65 -2.42
CA LYS A 548 24.42 21.97 -3.30
C LYS A 548 23.23 22.83 -3.74
N LYS A 549 22.85 23.86 -2.96
CA LYS A 549 21.63 24.70 -3.18
C LYS A 549 20.35 23.87 -3.45
N ASN A 550 20.28 22.66 -2.90
CA ASN A 550 19.24 21.66 -3.19
C ASN A 550 18.01 21.76 -2.28
N TYR A 551 18.04 22.59 -1.23
CA TYR A 551 16.88 22.86 -0.36
C TYR A 551 16.59 24.38 -0.27
N SER A 552 15.43 24.75 0.27
CA SER A 552 15.06 26.17 0.44
C SER A 552 15.54 26.71 1.79
N ARG A 553 16.49 27.65 1.76
CA ARG A 553 17.04 28.26 2.98
C ARG A 553 15.94 28.98 3.77
N LYS A 554 15.07 29.71 3.07
CA LYS A 554 13.92 30.41 3.66
C LYS A 554 13.02 29.43 4.43
N ILE A 555 12.63 28.32 3.80
CA ILE A 555 11.68 27.37 4.39
C ILE A 555 12.34 26.65 5.58
N ILE A 556 13.51 26.04 5.39
CA ILE A 556 14.13 25.22 6.45
C ILE A 556 14.48 26.05 7.68
N PHE A 557 15.10 27.23 7.52
CA PHE A 557 15.51 28.02 8.68
C PHE A 557 14.32 28.70 9.37
N LYS A 558 13.24 29.00 8.64
CA LYS A 558 11.98 29.44 9.25
C LYS A 558 11.31 28.30 10.02
N ALA A 559 11.41 27.06 9.53
CA ALA A 559 10.97 25.88 10.27
C ALA A 559 11.72 25.74 11.60
N TYR A 560 13.05 25.95 11.62
CA TYR A 560 13.82 25.94 12.88
C TYR A 560 13.33 27.02 13.86
N GLN A 561 12.95 28.20 13.36
CA GLN A 561 12.38 29.27 14.19
C GLN A 561 10.97 28.97 14.69
N LYS A 562 10.17 28.16 13.99
CA LYS A 562 8.79 27.82 14.36
C LYS A 562 8.66 26.49 15.10
N ALA A 563 9.69 25.64 15.09
CA ALA A 563 9.74 24.41 15.86
C ALA A 563 9.87 24.68 17.37
N ASP A 564 9.31 23.80 18.18
CA ASP A 564 9.44 23.80 19.65
C ASP A 564 10.77 23.19 20.08
N LYS A 565 11.32 22.28 19.26
CA LYS A 565 12.67 21.69 19.43
C LYS A 565 13.43 21.68 18.11
N VAL A 566 14.69 22.09 18.16
CA VAL A 566 15.67 21.91 17.06
C VAL A 566 16.69 20.90 17.55
N VAL A 567 16.68 19.71 16.97
CA VAL A 567 17.46 18.56 17.47
C VAL A 567 18.70 18.38 16.61
N LEU A 568 19.87 18.47 17.23
CA LEU A 568 21.15 18.30 16.55
C LEU A 568 21.68 16.89 16.79
N VAL A 569 22.20 16.26 15.74
CA VAL A 569 22.81 14.93 15.88
C VAL A 569 24.19 14.94 16.55
N HIS A 570 24.79 16.12 16.72
CA HIS A 570 26.11 16.29 17.31
C HIS A 570 26.31 17.72 17.87
N GLU A 571 27.03 17.83 18.99
CA GLU A 571 27.26 19.10 19.72
C GLU A 571 27.99 20.15 18.87
N ASN A 572 28.94 19.72 18.03
CA ASN A 572 29.69 20.60 17.09
C ASN A 572 28.80 21.46 16.17
N LEU A 573 27.55 21.07 15.92
CA LEU A 573 26.61 21.84 15.10
C LEU A 573 26.01 23.05 15.85
N ARG A 574 26.04 23.04 17.19
CA ARG A 574 25.33 23.97 18.06
C ARG A 574 25.78 25.41 17.90
N SER A 575 27.10 25.64 17.95
CA SER A 575 27.68 26.99 17.91
C SER A 575 27.32 27.73 16.62
N ASN A 576 27.42 27.05 15.48
CA ASN A 576 27.14 27.60 14.16
C ASN A 576 25.64 27.92 13.96
N ILE A 577 24.76 27.02 14.42
CA ILE A 577 23.30 27.18 14.32
C ILE A 577 22.80 28.33 15.18
N ILE A 578 23.20 28.39 16.45
CA ILE A 578 22.78 29.44 17.39
C ILE A 578 23.28 30.81 16.95
N LYS A 579 24.52 30.89 16.45
CA LYS A 579 25.11 32.15 15.96
C LYS A 579 24.36 32.70 14.74
N LYS A 580 23.93 31.82 13.83
CA LYS A 580 23.34 32.24 12.53
C LYS A 580 21.82 32.36 12.55
N ILE A 581 21.13 31.68 13.46
CA ILE A 581 19.66 31.72 13.55
C ILE A 581 19.27 32.30 14.90
N LYS A 582 18.80 33.54 14.87
CA LYS A 582 18.41 34.26 16.08
C LYS A 582 17.17 33.64 16.73
N GLY A 583 17.14 33.64 18.07
CA GLY A 583 15.95 33.30 18.86
C GLY A 583 15.69 31.82 19.07
N ILE A 584 16.62 30.92 18.70
CA ILE A 584 16.42 29.47 18.84
C ILE A 584 17.21 28.81 19.98
N THR A 585 18.09 29.54 20.67
CA THR A 585 19.01 28.98 21.68
C THR A 585 18.34 28.07 22.72
N HIS A 586 17.20 28.48 23.28
CA HIS A 586 16.49 27.77 24.34
C HIS A 586 15.76 26.50 23.89
N LYS A 587 15.67 26.26 22.57
CA LYS A 587 15.02 25.08 21.99
C LYS A 587 15.98 24.13 21.28
N VAL A 588 17.27 24.47 21.23
CA VAL A 588 18.28 23.60 20.65
C VAL A 588 18.66 22.51 21.67
N VAL A 589 18.40 21.27 21.28
CA VAL A 589 18.78 20.07 22.04
C VAL A 589 19.72 19.21 21.17
N VAL A 590 20.56 18.41 21.82
CA VAL A 590 21.51 17.54 21.13
C VAL A 590 21.21 16.10 21.52
N VAL A 591 21.08 15.25 20.51
CA VAL A 591 20.82 13.82 20.65
C VAL A 591 21.80 13.11 19.74
N ASN A 592 22.73 12.36 20.33
CA ASN A 592 23.67 11.57 19.54
C ASN A 592 22.93 10.45 18.80
N ASN A 593 23.36 10.13 17.58
CA ASN A 593 22.78 9.03 16.82
C ASN A 593 22.99 7.69 17.53
N PHE A 594 21.94 6.85 17.57
CA PHE A 594 22.04 5.49 18.04
C PHE A 594 22.76 4.63 17.00
N LEU A 595 23.78 3.87 17.44
CA LEU A 595 24.56 2.99 16.57
C LEU A 595 23.94 1.59 16.39
N GLY A 596 22.79 1.31 17.04
CA GLY A 596 22.10 0.02 16.89
C GLY A 596 22.82 -1.15 17.57
N GLU A 597 23.43 -0.92 18.75
CA GLU A 597 24.27 -1.92 19.44
C GLU A 597 23.55 -3.26 19.66
N GLN A 598 22.29 -3.25 20.09
CA GLN A 598 21.52 -4.47 20.35
C GLN A 598 21.26 -5.27 19.07
N ARG A 599 20.91 -4.59 17.97
CA ARG A 599 20.75 -5.23 16.67
C ARG A 599 22.06 -5.81 16.17
N ALA A 600 23.17 -5.08 16.34
CA ALA A 600 24.49 -5.59 15.97
C ALA A 600 24.86 -6.84 16.78
N LYS A 601 24.54 -6.89 18.08
CA LYS A 601 24.74 -8.08 18.91
C LYS A 601 23.88 -9.25 18.44
N ARG A 602 22.57 -9.04 18.23
CA ARG A 602 21.67 -10.09 17.75
C ARG A 602 22.11 -10.66 16.39
N LEU A 603 22.38 -9.78 15.41
CA LEU A 603 22.86 -10.20 14.09
C LEU A 603 24.23 -10.89 14.14
N SER A 604 25.04 -10.64 15.17
CA SER A 604 26.31 -11.35 15.36
C SER A 604 26.15 -12.75 15.95
N GLU A 605 24.99 -13.04 16.54
CA GLU A 605 24.63 -14.35 17.10
C GLU A 605 23.83 -15.21 16.09
N GLU A 606 23.24 -14.59 15.07
CA GLU A 606 22.53 -15.27 13.96
C GLU A 606 23.54 -15.98 13.03
N SER A 607 23.19 -17.21 12.59
CA SER A 607 24.01 -17.96 11.66
C SER A 607 23.97 -17.29 10.28
N ILE A 608 25.15 -16.90 9.77
CA ILE A 608 25.25 -16.33 8.42
C ILE A 608 24.69 -17.29 7.37
N PHE A 609 24.79 -18.61 7.59
CA PHE A 609 24.31 -19.62 6.66
C PHE A 609 22.78 -19.73 6.64
N GLU A 610 22.11 -19.63 7.80
CA GLU A 610 20.64 -19.58 7.87
C GLU A 610 20.11 -18.28 7.22
N THR A 611 20.81 -17.15 7.39
CA THR A 611 20.41 -15.89 6.74
C THR A 611 20.66 -15.84 5.23
N LEU A 612 21.41 -16.79 4.67
CA LEU A 612 21.72 -16.87 3.24
C LEU A 612 20.81 -17.82 2.45
N GLU A 613 20.08 -18.72 3.12
CA GLU A 613 19.22 -19.73 2.49
C GLU A 613 18.13 -19.11 1.59
N ASP A 614 17.56 -17.98 2.01
CA ASP A 614 16.46 -17.31 1.31
C ASP A 614 16.89 -16.09 0.45
N VAL A 615 18.20 -15.81 0.36
CA VAL A 615 18.69 -14.67 -0.41
C VAL A 615 18.88 -15.06 -1.87
N LYS A 616 17.94 -14.69 -2.75
CA LYS A 616 18.13 -14.71 -4.21
C LYS A 616 19.27 -13.75 -4.58
N VAL A 617 20.47 -14.29 -4.78
CA VAL A 617 21.62 -13.54 -5.33
C VAL A 617 21.39 -13.36 -6.83
N GLU A 618 20.87 -12.20 -7.25
CA GLU A 618 20.92 -11.79 -8.65
C GLU A 618 22.36 -11.41 -9.02
N TYR A 619 23.00 -12.23 -9.86
CA TYR A 619 24.28 -11.89 -10.47
C TYR A 619 24.09 -10.80 -11.53
N ALA A 620 24.05 -9.54 -11.11
CA ALA A 620 24.24 -8.43 -12.03
C ALA A 620 25.74 -8.29 -12.30
N PHE A 621 26.20 -8.72 -13.48
CA PHE A 621 27.52 -8.33 -13.95
C PHE A 621 27.55 -6.80 -14.07
N ASN A 622 28.30 -6.17 -13.18
CA ASN A 622 28.46 -4.72 -13.18
C ASN A 622 29.33 -4.36 -14.39
N ASP A 623 28.72 -3.84 -15.45
CA ASP A 623 29.40 -3.39 -16.69
C ASP A 623 30.48 -2.30 -16.47
N ASN A 624 30.71 -1.88 -15.23
CA ASN A 624 31.65 -0.82 -14.83
C ASN A 624 32.93 -1.31 -14.17
N ASP A 625 33.19 -2.61 -14.08
CA ASP A 625 34.48 -3.07 -13.55
C ASP A 625 35.64 -2.70 -14.50
N GLU A 626 36.74 -2.21 -13.89
CA GLU A 626 37.95 -1.65 -14.52
C GLU A 626 38.60 -2.54 -15.60
N VAL A 627 38.19 -3.81 -15.70
CA VAL A 627 38.55 -4.74 -16.77
C VAL A 627 38.16 -4.21 -18.16
N MET A 628 37.05 -3.47 -18.28
CA MET A 628 36.59 -2.90 -19.55
C MET A 628 37.46 -1.74 -20.08
N MET A 629 38.28 -1.10 -19.24
CA MET A 629 39.10 0.04 -19.67
C MET A 629 40.41 -0.36 -20.36
N GLN A 630 40.88 -1.60 -20.22
CA GLN A 630 42.12 -2.07 -20.86
C GLN A 630 41.89 -2.76 -22.22
N VAL A 631 40.65 -3.15 -22.53
CA VAL A 631 40.34 -3.92 -23.75
C VAL A 631 39.66 -3.02 -24.78
N GLY A 632 40.47 -2.37 -25.62
CA GLY A 632 40.02 -1.55 -26.75
C GLY A 632 39.34 -2.33 -27.88
N ARG A 633 38.36 -3.20 -27.60
CA ARG A 633 37.57 -3.93 -28.60
C ARG A 633 36.11 -4.06 -28.18
N ARG A 634 35.27 -3.12 -28.60
CA ARG A 634 33.82 -3.10 -28.33
C ARG A 634 33.01 -4.24 -28.98
N ASN A 635 33.61 -5.07 -29.84
CA ASN A 635 32.91 -6.06 -30.66
C ASN A 635 33.44 -7.52 -30.53
N ALA A 636 34.02 -7.90 -29.39
CA ALA A 636 34.41 -9.30 -29.16
C ALA A 636 33.17 -10.17 -28.80
N SER A 637 33.14 -11.43 -29.26
CA SER A 637 32.09 -12.39 -28.88
C SER A 637 32.14 -12.71 -27.38
N VAL A 638 31.07 -13.29 -26.84
CA VAL A 638 31.04 -13.71 -25.43
C VAL A 638 32.14 -14.75 -25.15
N GLU A 639 32.41 -15.67 -26.08
CA GLU A 639 33.49 -16.64 -25.93
C GLU A 639 34.88 -15.99 -25.92
N GLU A 640 35.12 -14.98 -26.76
CA GLU A 640 36.41 -14.28 -26.82
C GLU A 640 36.69 -13.46 -25.55
N LYS A 641 35.65 -12.87 -24.96
CA LYS A 641 35.75 -12.14 -23.68
C LYS A 641 36.05 -13.10 -22.52
N LEU A 642 35.47 -14.29 -22.54
CA LEU A 642 35.65 -15.29 -21.49
C LEU A 642 37.00 -16.00 -21.57
N ALA A 643 37.50 -16.30 -22.78
CA ALA A 643 38.83 -16.88 -22.97
C ALA A 643 39.93 -15.98 -22.36
N HIS A 644 39.77 -14.67 -22.46
CA HIS A 644 40.72 -13.72 -21.90
C HIS A 644 40.60 -13.59 -20.37
N ILE A 645 39.39 -13.76 -19.80
CA ILE A 645 39.19 -13.81 -18.33
C ILE A 645 39.78 -15.10 -17.75
N GLY A 646 39.68 -16.22 -18.48
CA GLY A 646 40.31 -17.49 -18.11
C GLY A 646 41.84 -17.45 -18.04
N GLU A 647 42.49 -16.53 -18.75
CA GLU A 647 43.94 -16.29 -18.63
C GLU A 647 44.33 -15.70 -17.27
N TYR A 648 43.44 -14.96 -16.61
CA TYR A 648 43.70 -14.32 -15.31
C TYR A 648 43.05 -15.06 -14.13
N TYR A 649 41.99 -15.84 -14.38
CA TYR A 649 41.22 -16.56 -13.36
C TYR A 649 40.89 -17.99 -13.80
N PRO A 650 41.85 -18.94 -13.68
CA PRO A 650 41.68 -20.31 -14.15
C PRO A 650 40.50 -21.05 -13.49
N GLU A 651 40.19 -20.73 -12.23
CA GLU A 651 39.04 -21.29 -11.49
C GLU A 651 37.67 -20.89 -12.08
N ALA A 652 37.54 -19.71 -12.68
CA ALA A 652 36.29 -19.27 -13.31
C ALA A 652 36.00 -20.03 -14.60
N GLN A 653 37.05 -20.38 -15.36
CA GLN A 653 36.97 -21.21 -16.56
C GLN A 653 36.52 -22.63 -16.22
N ALA A 654 37.01 -23.19 -15.11
CA ALA A 654 36.64 -24.52 -14.63
C ALA A 654 35.15 -24.60 -14.23
N LEU A 655 34.64 -23.57 -13.55
CA LEU A 655 33.22 -23.48 -13.17
C LEU A 655 32.28 -23.34 -14.38
N TYR A 656 32.68 -22.60 -15.40
CA TYR A 656 31.90 -22.44 -16.62
C TYR A 656 31.88 -23.72 -17.45
N ASN A 657 33.03 -24.37 -17.64
CA ASN A 657 33.09 -25.67 -18.32
C ASN A 657 32.26 -26.73 -17.58
N HIS A 658 32.21 -26.65 -16.25
CA HIS A 658 31.35 -27.49 -15.41
C HIS A 658 29.85 -27.16 -15.57
N ASN A 659 29.48 -25.88 -15.69
CA ASN A 659 28.11 -25.43 -15.96
C ASN A 659 27.63 -25.75 -17.39
N LEU A 660 28.52 -25.71 -18.38
CA LEU A 660 28.25 -26.17 -19.75
C LEU A 660 27.99 -27.68 -19.80
N THR A 661 28.79 -28.47 -19.07
CA THR A 661 28.55 -29.91 -18.93
C THR A 661 27.25 -30.22 -18.17
N LEU A 662 26.79 -29.32 -17.29
CA LEU A 662 25.49 -29.42 -16.62
C LEU A 662 24.31 -29.03 -17.53
N GLN A 663 24.47 -28.05 -18.41
CA GLN A 663 23.45 -27.73 -19.42
C GLN A 663 23.29 -28.87 -20.44
N GLU A 664 24.39 -29.51 -20.85
CA GLU A 664 24.35 -30.69 -21.73
C GLU A 664 23.84 -31.97 -21.02
N LYS A 665 23.86 -32.02 -19.67
CA LYS A 665 23.38 -33.15 -18.86
C LYS A 665 22.09 -32.87 -18.07
N SER A 666 21.26 -31.92 -18.49
CA SER A 666 19.95 -31.68 -17.88
C SER A 666 18.81 -32.50 -18.53
N LYS A 667 19.04 -33.81 -18.73
CA LYS A 667 17.94 -34.76 -18.93
C LYS A 667 17.87 -35.91 -17.94
N ASP A 668 18.84 -36.10 -17.05
CA ASP A 668 18.73 -37.11 -15.99
C ASP A 668 19.31 -36.63 -14.66
N SER A 669 18.46 -36.71 -13.65
CA SER A 669 18.64 -36.60 -12.19
C SER A 669 20.06 -36.30 -11.66
N LEU A 670 20.22 -35.14 -10.99
CA LEU A 670 21.26 -34.92 -9.98
C LEU A 670 20.62 -34.38 -8.69
N ASN A 671 21.03 -34.97 -7.55
CA ASN A 671 20.51 -34.69 -6.22
C ASN A 671 20.85 -33.25 -5.75
N ALA A 672 19.85 -32.54 -5.22
CA ALA A 672 19.99 -31.19 -4.64
C ALA A 672 21.15 -31.05 -3.62
N ASN A 673 21.52 -32.14 -2.94
CA ASN A 673 22.62 -32.14 -1.97
C ASN A 673 24.00 -31.83 -2.57
N SER A 674 24.27 -32.15 -3.83
CA SER A 674 25.60 -31.87 -4.42
C SER A 674 25.77 -30.40 -4.80
N GLU A 675 24.68 -29.71 -5.14
CA GLU A 675 24.73 -28.28 -5.51
C GLU A 675 24.90 -27.40 -4.26
N VAL A 676 24.20 -27.73 -3.18
CA VAL A 676 24.36 -27.09 -1.85
C VAL A 676 25.81 -27.22 -1.38
N GLN A 677 26.40 -28.41 -1.47
CA GLN A 677 27.75 -28.66 -0.99
C GLN A 677 28.85 -27.94 -1.81
N ILE A 678 28.64 -27.75 -3.11
CA ILE A 678 29.56 -26.97 -3.95
C ILE A 678 29.44 -25.46 -3.63
N ARG A 679 28.21 -24.96 -3.43
CA ARG A 679 27.97 -23.57 -3.01
C ARG A 679 28.58 -23.27 -1.63
N GLU A 680 28.42 -24.19 -0.69
CA GLU A 680 28.97 -24.09 0.66
C GLU A 680 30.51 -24.00 0.63
N ASN A 681 31.17 -24.87 -0.14
CA ASN A 681 32.63 -24.84 -0.30
C ASN A 681 33.13 -23.56 -0.98
N PHE A 682 32.42 -23.03 -1.98
CA PHE A 682 32.78 -21.78 -2.64
C PHE A 682 32.66 -20.56 -1.71
N VAL A 683 31.56 -20.48 -0.95
CA VAL A 683 31.36 -19.39 0.04
C VAL A 683 32.41 -19.49 1.15
N LEU A 684 32.73 -20.69 1.64
CA LEU A 684 33.79 -20.90 2.63
C LEU A 684 35.15 -20.42 2.11
N GLU A 685 35.50 -20.72 0.86
CA GLU A 685 36.74 -20.25 0.22
C GLU A 685 36.75 -18.71 0.07
N GLN A 686 35.65 -18.09 -0.38
CA GLN A 686 35.57 -16.63 -0.50
C GLN A 686 35.64 -15.91 0.85
N VAL A 687 34.92 -16.41 1.86
CA VAL A 687 34.97 -15.87 3.23
C VAL A 687 36.38 -16.03 3.80
N ARG A 688 37.02 -17.19 3.61
CA ARG A 688 38.40 -17.42 4.04
C ARG A 688 39.37 -16.47 3.34
N HIS A 689 39.21 -16.27 2.04
CA HIS A 689 40.03 -15.34 1.26
C HIS A 689 39.82 -13.89 1.69
N GLN A 690 38.60 -13.49 2.01
CA GLN A 690 38.25 -12.15 2.50
C GLN A 690 38.80 -11.92 3.92
N ILE A 691 38.71 -12.92 4.81
CA ILE A 691 39.29 -12.88 6.16
C ILE A 691 40.80 -12.77 6.07
N ILE A 692 41.45 -13.56 5.21
CA ILE A 692 42.90 -13.47 4.97
C ILE A 692 43.28 -12.09 4.45
N LYS A 693 42.61 -11.55 3.43
CA LYS A 693 42.86 -10.19 2.92
C LYS A 693 42.63 -9.11 3.96
N THR A 694 41.61 -9.25 4.81
CA THR A 694 41.33 -8.30 5.89
C THR A 694 42.41 -8.39 6.97
N TYR A 695 42.89 -9.59 7.30
CA TYR A 695 43.97 -9.81 8.25
C TYR A 695 45.32 -9.30 7.71
N GLU A 696 45.60 -9.53 6.42
CA GLU A 696 46.75 -8.98 5.72
C GLU A 696 46.70 -7.44 5.67
N ALA A 697 45.55 -6.85 5.38
CA ALA A 697 45.36 -5.40 5.43
C ALA A 697 45.54 -4.83 6.84
N LEU A 698 45.08 -5.54 7.88
CA LEU A 698 45.27 -5.17 9.29
C LEU A 698 46.75 -5.24 9.69
N ILE A 699 47.46 -6.28 9.27
CA ILE A 699 48.91 -6.42 9.46
C ILE A 699 49.65 -5.30 8.72
N LEU A 700 49.27 -5.01 7.47
CA LEU A 700 49.85 -3.94 6.67
C LEU A 700 49.63 -2.57 7.35
N GLU A 701 48.44 -2.32 7.90
CA GLU A 701 48.13 -1.10 8.66
C GLU A 701 48.95 -1.01 9.96
N GLN A 702 49.13 -2.11 10.68
CA GLN A 702 49.99 -2.16 11.87
C GLN A 702 51.47 -1.95 11.51
N MET A 703 51.96 -2.54 10.42
CA MET A 703 53.31 -2.35 9.90
C MET A 703 53.53 -0.91 9.43
N LEU A 704 52.55 -0.31 8.75
CA LEU A 704 52.56 1.11 8.36
C LEU A 704 52.57 2.02 9.59
N LYS A 705 51.76 1.77 10.62
CA LYS A 705 51.80 2.52 11.89
C LYS A 705 53.16 2.43 12.57
N LYS A 706 53.80 1.25 12.58
CA LYS A 706 55.15 1.04 13.16
C LYS A 706 56.22 1.78 12.36
N SER A 707 56.17 1.72 11.03
CA SER A 707 57.05 2.44 10.12
C SER A 707 56.87 3.96 10.23
N PHE A 708 55.63 4.44 10.38
CA PHE A 708 55.32 5.86 10.58
C PHE A 708 55.83 6.37 11.95
N LEU A 709 55.72 5.56 13.00
CA LEU A 709 56.31 5.85 14.32
C LEU A 709 57.84 5.90 14.29
N ILE A 710 58.49 5.03 13.52
CA ILE A 710 59.95 5.05 13.31
C ILE A 710 60.34 6.30 12.51
N PHE A 711 59.59 6.64 11.46
CA PHE A 711 59.81 7.84 10.65
C PHE A 711 59.63 9.13 11.48
N ILE A 712 58.62 9.19 12.36
CA ILE A 712 58.41 10.29 13.31
C ILE A 712 59.56 10.36 14.33
N LYS A 713 60.04 9.23 14.87
CA LYS A 713 61.18 9.21 15.80
C LYS A 713 62.48 9.68 15.13
N ILE A 714 62.74 9.26 13.89
CA ILE A 714 63.92 9.69 13.11
C ILE A 714 63.84 11.19 12.83
N ASN A 715 62.68 11.69 12.38
CA ASN A 715 62.48 13.12 12.14
C ASN A 715 62.60 13.94 13.44
N LEU A 716 62.01 13.52 14.56
CA LEU A 716 62.16 14.20 15.85
C LEU A 716 63.63 14.24 16.33
N LYS A 717 64.41 13.19 16.06
CA LYS A 717 65.85 13.15 16.40
C LYS A 717 66.66 14.10 15.53
N LEU A 718 66.36 14.17 14.22
CA LEU A 718 66.96 15.11 13.27
C LEU A 718 66.56 16.57 13.59
N SER A 719 65.30 16.83 13.92
CA SER A 719 64.82 18.14 14.35
C SER A 719 65.48 18.58 15.66
N LYS A 720 65.63 17.68 16.66
CA LYS A 720 66.37 17.98 17.89
C LYS A 720 67.85 18.27 17.61
N HIS A 721 68.48 17.54 16.70
CA HIS A 721 69.87 17.79 16.31
C HIS A 721 70.03 19.14 15.59
N TYR A 722 69.12 19.48 14.68
CA TYR A 722 69.07 20.76 13.98
C TYR A 722 68.83 21.94 14.92
N ILE A 723 67.87 21.81 15.85
CA ILE A 723 67.58 22.82 16.89
C ILE A 723 68.78 23.00 17.83
N LYS A 724 69.46 21.92 18.23
CA LYS A 724 70.64 22.00 19.11
C LYS A 724 71.87 22.59 18.42
N LYS A 725 72.00 22.44 17.10
CA LYS A 725 73.09 23.01 16.29
C LYS A 725 72.85 24.50 15.97
N ASN A 726 71.60 24.94 15.87
CA ASN A 726 71.23 26.33 15.55
C ASN A 726 70.86 27.20 16.78
N LEU A 727 70.64 26.63 17.97
CA LEU A 727 70.50 27.37 19.23
C LEU A 727 71.84 27.70 19.92
N ILE A 728 72.98 27.32 19.32
CA ILE A 728 74.34 27.72 19.76
C ILE A 728 74.84 28.95 18.94
N GLN A 729 73.97 29.55 18.10
CA GLN A 729 74.24 30.78 17.36
C GLN A 729 73.20 31.90 17.64
N VAL A 730 72.68 31.96 18.88
CA VAL A 730 72.00 33.14 19.45
C VAL A 730 72.58 33.43 20.81
#